data_AF-A0A954CHF6-F1
#
_entry.id   AF-A0A954CHF6-F1
#
_cell.length_a   1.000
_cell.length_b   1.000
_cell.length_c   1.000
_cell.angle_alpha   90.00
_cell.angle_beta   90.00
_cell.angle_gamma   90.00
#
_symmetry.space_group_name_H-M   'P 1'
#
loop_
_entity.id
_entity.type
_entity.pdbx_description
1 polymer ?
#
loop_
_entity_poly.entity_id
_entity_poly.type
_entity_poly.pdbx_seq_one_letter_code
_entity_poly.pdbx_strand_id
1 'polypeptide(L)'
;MSVARIPVLVWQDFSGLFTASVVEQPELAAVSDSVQDCLYQLRHFLTWTQRNEPWMFPELDLEEPSLTRVQVDVRPEYVTGRQRHPSAPIRLNVPCIHGKVASELYACSVPTMRLWFSFHQIDKLKELTTHYVREALQGKSPQQVERFLNVSEYRLEEVVVTEQRPRKSQAANKYEALETVAEALGERAIRKQFARAWEREDLIAQIVSRVTQDSANVLLVGPPGVGKTSVIASAVREIERGIEGGQERRKFWLTNGSRLIAGTPYLGQWEERLEGVISELAGFQGVLCIENLLELVKLGGSDATDSVGAFLVPYMNHREVQVIAEATIEELNACRRILPGLSDAFQIVPVDAFDGGRALKVLDRIAQSESRNLRIEVGNEVIDSIFRLFRRFRPYDAFPGKAAAFTSELIRRTGAKQQSRLETSSVLARFIDETGLPERFLRDDIPLKESEVLAHLSARVIGQDEACRTATSVITTFKAGLNDPTRPLGVFLFSGPTGVGKTELSRSISDFLFGHGGSSDRLVRLDMSEYSGHGASERLISDSRGNASDFLKRVRNQPFCVVLLDEIEKGSPDVFDMLLGLFDEGRLTDRFGRVTNFQSAVIIMTSNLGAGRDGGLGFGQDRGPDYDAEVMRFFRPEFYNRLDGVVAFQPLGEESIRKIAEKELSELAKREGFAKAGIRLSWDSKVVQMLAKVGFDRRYGARPLQRALEEFVVTPLARYLAANAGLKDVNIQLTVSTDGRVVFS
;
A
#
# COMPACT_ATOMS: atom_id res chain seq x y z
N MET A 1 56.79 0.81 2.93
CA MET A 1 55.71 0.08 2.21
C MET A 1 55.81 -1.33 2.72
N SER A 2 54.81 -1.80 3.44
CA SER A 2 54.69 -3.23 3.74
C SER A 2 54.40 -3.97 2.43
N VAL A 3 54.79 -5.22 2.36
CA VAL A 3 54.65 -6.02 1.14
C VAL A 3 53.98 -7.31 1.59
N ALA A 4 52.76 -7.55 1.10
CA ALA A 4 52.05 -8.79 1.34
C ALA A 4 52.56 -9.83 0.35
N ARG A 5 53.01 -10.97 0.88
CA ARG A 5 53.43 -12.14 0.08
C ARG A 5 52.35 -13.19 0.23
N ILE A 6 51.59 -13.40 -0.84
CA ILE A 6 50.44 -14.30 -0.84
C ILE A 6 50.89 -15.64 -1.41
N PRO A 7 50.79 -16.74 -0.63
CA PRO A 7 51.14 -18.08 -1.10
C PRO A 7 50.09 -18.58 -2.10
N VAL A 8 50.56 -19.11 -3.22
CA VAL A 8 49.74 -19.55 -4.35
C VAL A 8 50.21 -20.92 -4.82
N LEU A 9 49.29 -21.88 -4.91
CA LEU A 9 49.58 -23.15 -5.55
C LEU A 9 49.43 -22.99 -7.06
N VAL A 10 50.47 -23.35 -7.80
CA VAL A 10 50.43 -23.43 -9.26
C VAL A 10 50.51 -24.89 -9.69
N TRP A 11 49.63 -25.30 -10.60
CA TRP A 11 49.67 -26.62 -11.23
C TRP A 11 49.23 -26.58 -12.68
N GLN A 12 49.59 -27.60 -13.44
CA GLN A 12 49.02 -27.84 -14.77
C GLN A 12 47.79 -28.74 -14.66
N ASP A 13 46.67 -28.31 -15.23
CA ASP A 13 45.43 -29.08 -15.22
C ASP A 13 45.38 -30.14 -16.33
N PHE A 14 44.31 -30.95 -16.36
CA PHE A 14 44.15 -32.03 -17.34
C PHE A 14 44.00 -31.52 -18.79
N SER A 15 43.68 -30.24 -19.00
CA SER A 15 43.53 -29.61 -20.32
C SER A 15 44.86 -29.06 -20.86
N GLY A 16 45.91 -29.07 -20.05
CA GLY A 16 47.24 -28.55 -20.40
C GLY A 16 47.47 -27.10 -20.02
N LEU A 17 46.45 -26.42 -19.45
CA LEU A 17 46.55 -25.04 -18.97
C LEU A 17 47.16 -25.00 -17.56
N PHE A 18 47.77 -23.88 -17.21
CA PHE A 18 48.23 -23.63 -15.85
C PHE A 18 47.14 -22.96 -15.03
N THR A 19 46.95 -23.41 -13.80
CA THR A 19 46.08 -22.76 -12.81
C THR A 19 46.93 -22.31 -11.64
N ALA A 20 46.76 -21.05 -11.21
CA ALA A 20 47.35 -20.50 -10.00
C ALA A 20 46.23 -20.11 -9.03
N SER A 21 46.19 -20.67 -7.83
CA SER A 21 45.13 -20.45 -6.84
C SER A 21 45.70 -20.04 -5.49
N VAL A 22 45.10 -19.04 -4.85
CA VAL A 22 45.48 -18.59 -3.50
C VAL A 22 45.23 -19.72 -2.50
N VAL A 23 46.24 -20.01 -1.66
CA VAL A 23 46.22 -21.18 -0.76
C VAL A 23 45.05 -21.13 0.23
N GLU A 24 44.81 -20.00 0.87
CA GLU A 24 43.78 -19.85 1.92
C GLU A 24 42.41 -19.48 1.37
N GLN A 25 42.34 -19.06 0.10
CA GLN A 25 41.09 -18.72 -0.60
C GLN A 25 41.10 -19.36 -2.01
N PRO A 26 40.85 -20.67 -2.12
CA PRO A 26 40.97 -21.40 -3.39
C PRO A 26 40.05 -20.90 -4.51
N GLU A 27 39.01 -20.14 -4.15
CA GLU A 27 38.09 -19.45 -5.07
C GLU A 27 38.84 -18.41 -5.94
N LEU A 28 39.89 -17.80 -5.41
CA LEU A 28 40.74 -16.85 -6.11
C LEU A 28 41.78 -17.59 -6.93
N ALA A 29 41.45 -17.86 -8.19
CA ALA A 29 42.34 -18.54 -9.12
C ALA A 29 42.41 -17.82 -10.47
N ALA A 30 43.56 -17.95 -11.12
CA ALA A 30 43.78 -17.54 -12.50
C ALA A 30 44.18 -18.76 -13.35
N VAL A 31 43.68 -18.82 -14.57
CA VAL A 31 43.98 -19.90 -15.53
C VAL A 31 44.53 -19.28 -16.82
N SER A 32 45.66 -19.79 -17.32
CA SER A 32 46.31 -19.29 -18.54
C SER A 32 47.23 -20.35 -19.17
N ASP A 33 47.73 -20.06 -20.37
CA ASP A 33 48.69 -20.90 -21.11
C ASP A 33 50.10 -20.91 -20.49
N SER A 34 50.39 -19.99 -19.56
CA SER A 34 51.69 -19.90 -18.88
C SER A 34 51.55 -19.60 -17.38
N VAL A 35 52.49 -20.10 -16.57
CA VAL A 35 52.54 -19.80 -15.12
C VAL A 35 52.72 -18.30 -14.87
N GLN A 36 53.54 -17.63 -15.68
CA GLN A 36 53.82 -16.20 -15.50
C GLN A 36 52.55 -15.36 -15.70
N ASP A 37 51.72 -15.70 -16.68
CA ASP A 37 50.46 -15.01 -16.92
C ASP A 37 49.45 -15.25 -15.79
N CYS A 38 49.38 -16.48 -15.26
CA CYS A 38 48.52 -16.78 -14.12
C CYS A 38 48.90 -15.93 -12.90
N LEU A 39 50.20 -15.90 -12.57
CA LEU A 39 50.70 -15.08 -11.45
C LEU A 39 50.52 -13.58 -11.71
N TYR A 40 50.68 -13.12 -12.96
CA TYR A 40 50.44 -11.74 -13.34
C TYR A 40 48.97 -11.34 -13.16
N GLN A 41 48.03 -12.15 -13.68
CA GLN A 41 46.59 -11.91 -13.56
C GLN A 41 46.17 -11.90 -12.09
N LEU A 42 46.63 -12.88 -11.31
CA LEU A 42 46.33 -12.97 -9.89
C LEU A 42 46.91 -11.79 -9.12
N ARG A 43 48.16 -11.38 -9.41
CA ARG A 43 48.76 -10.16 -8.83
C ARG A 43 47.97 -8.91 -9.19
N HIS A 44 47.55 -8.77 -10.45
CA HIS A 44 46.77 -7.62 -10.89
C HIS A 44 45.42 -7.56 -10.19
N PHE A 45 44.72 -8.70 -10.10
CA PHE A 45 43.47 -8.83 -9.37
C PHE A 45 43.66 -8.49 -7.90
N LEU A 46 44.60 -9.13 -7.20
CA LEU A 46 44.87 -8.86 -5.78
C LEU A 46 45.30 -7.42 -5.52
N THR A 47 46.09 -6.81 -6.42
CA THR A 47 46.44 -5.39 -6.34
C THR A 47 45.22 -4.49 -6.52
N TRP A 48 44.30 -4.87 -7.40
CA TRP A 48 43.03 -4.16 -7.60
C TRP A 48 42.10 -4.33 -6.40
N THR A 49 41.94 -5.54 -5.87
CA THR A 49 41.13 -5.86 -4.68
C THR A 49 41.68 -5.09 -3.47
N GLN A 50 42.99 -5.11 -3.24
CA GLN A 50 43.60 -4.33 -2.16
C GLN A 50 43.33 -2.83 -2.26
N ARG A 51 43.20 -2.29 -3.48
CA ARG A 51 42.98 -0.87 -3.73
C ARG A 51 41.52 -0.45 -3.65
N ASN A 52 40.61 -1.29 -4.14
CA ASN A 52 39.21 -0.92 -4.34
C ASN A 52 38.28 -1.59 -3.33
N GLU A 53 38.60 -2.81 -2.88
CA GLU A 53 37.77 -3.64 -2.01
C GLU A 53 38.64 -4.35 -0.95
N PRO A 54 39.28 -3.60 -0.02
CA PRO A 54 40.30 -4.14 0.89
C PRO A 54 39.77 -5.25 1.81
N TRP A 55 38.46 -5.30 2.07
CA TRP A 55 37.80 -6.33 2.87
C TRP A 55 37.71 -7.69 2.17
N MET A 56 37.84 -7.74 0.83
CA MET A 56 37.94 -8.99 0.08
C MET A 56 39.39 -9.39 -0.19
N PHE A 57 40.37 -8.62 0.30
CA PHE A 57 41.77 -9.00 0.18
C PHE A 57 42.04 -10.20 1.09
N PRO A 58 42.78 -11.23 0.63
CA PRO A 58 42.98 -12.45 1.42
C PRO A 58 43.61 -12.15 2.79
N GLU A 59 42.90 -12.53 3.85
CA GLU A 59 43.50 -12.63 5.18
C GLU A 59 44.35 -13.90 5.20
N LEU A 60 45.65 -13.73 5.45
CA LEU A 60 46.61 -14.82 5.46
C LEU A 60 46.88 -15.21 6.91
N ASP A 61 46.32 -16.33 7.34
CA ASP A 61 46.51 -16.87 8.67
C ASP A 61 47.56 -17.99 8.69
N LEU A 62 47.95 -18.53 7.54
CA LEU A 62 48.85 -19.67 7.44
C LEU A 62 50.32 -19.26 7.53
N GLU A 63 50.93 -19.53 8.68
CA GLU A 63 52.35 -19.32 8.95
C GLU A 63 53.21 -20.40 8.28
N GLU A 64 54.25 -19.97 7.55
CA GLU A 64 55.26 -20.82 6.90
C GLU A 64 54.66 -21.98 6.07
N PRO A 65 53.86 -21.68 5.03
CA PRO A 65 53.16 -22.70 4.25
C PRO A 65 54.13 -23.70 3.60
N SER A 66 53.89 -24.98 3.85
CA SER A 66 54.70 -26.10 3.35
C SER A 66 53.90 -27.00 2.42
N LEU A 67 54.44 -27.28 1.24
CA LEU A 67 53.83 -28.16 0.25
C LEU A 67 54.26 -29.61 0.48
N THR A 68 53.29 -30.48 0.76
CA THR A 68 53.49 -31.92 0.95
C THR A 68 52.62 -32.73 0.00
N ARG A 69 53.14 -33.89 -0.43
CA ARG A 69 52.45 -34.79 -1.35
C ARG A 69 51.75 -35.91 -0.55
N VAL A 70 50.44 -36.04 -0.70
CA VAL A 70 49.66 -37.12 -0.05
C VAL A 70 49.07 -38.05 -1.11
N GLN A 71 49.37 -39.34 -1.02
CA GLN A 71 48.77 -40.36 -1.88
C GLN A 71 47.45 -40.85 -1.28
N VAL A 72 46.37 -40.70 -2.03
CA VAL A 72 45.02 -41.08 -1.60
C VAL A 72 44.43 -42.10 -2.58
N ASP A 73 44.12 -43.29 -2.10
CA ASP A 73 43.38 -44.29 -2.87
C ASP A 73 41.87 -44.00 -2.77
N VAL A 74 41.24 -43.72 -3.91
CA VAL A 74 39.80 -43.45 -4.06
C VAL A 74 39.14 -44.50 -4.95
N ARG A 75 37.84 -44.78 -4.74
CA ARG A 75 37.06 -45.67 -5.60
C ARG A 75 35.92 -44.86 -6.24
N PRO A 76 36.06 -44.47 -7.52
CA PRO A 76 34.98 -43.80 -8.23
C PRO A 76 33.73 -44.67 -8.33
N GLU A 77 32.57 -44.04 -8.55
CA GLU A 77 31.27 -44.71 -8.61
C GLU A 77 30.49 -44.28 -9.86
N TYR A 78 29.90 -45.22 -10.59
CA TYR A 78 28.89 -44.93 -11.60
C TYR A 78 27.51 -44.87 -10.95
N VAL A 79 26.75 -43.81 -11.22
CA VAL A 79 25.37 -43.65 -10.74
C VAL A 79 24.41 -43.92 -11.91
N THR A 80 23.65 -45.01 -11.82
CA THR A 80 22.62 -45.37 -12.81
C THR A 80 21.27 -45.42 -12.09
N GLY A 81 20.43 -44.40 -12.27
CA GLY A 81 19.19 -44.26 -11.50
C GLY A 81 19.47 -44.06 -10.01
N ARG A 82 19.00 -44.98 -9.15
CA ARG A 82 19.26 -44.97 -7.69
C ARG A 82 20.40 -45.90 -7.26
N GLN A 83 21.03 -46.64 -8.18
CA GLN A 83 22.09 -47.60 -7.87
C GLN A 83 23.48 -46.98 -8.09
N ARG A 84 24.41 -47.31 -7.19
CA ARG A 84 25.83 -46.90 -7.25
C ARG A 84 26.69 -48.13 -7.53
N HIS A 85 27.49 -48.08 -8.59
CA HIS A 85 28.38 -49.17 -8.98
C HIS A 85 29.85 -48.72 -8.77
N PRO A 86 30.59 -49.28 -7.80
CA PRO A 86 31.98 -48.90 -7.56
C PRO A 86 32.90 -49.41 -8.68
N SER A 87 33.88 -48.61 -9.08
CA SER A 87 34.94 -49.00 -10.03
C SER A 87 36.21 -49.47 -9.32
N ALA A 88 37.22 -49.87 -10.11
CA ALA A 88 38.55 -50.15 -9.59
C ALA A 88 39.13 -48.94 -8.83
N PRO A 89 39.90 -49.16 -7.74
CA PRO A 89 40.52 -48.07 -7.00
C PRO A 89 41.56 -47.36 -7.87
N ILE A 90 41.59 -46.04 -7.75
CA ILE A 90 42.52 -45.13 -8.42
C ILE A 90 43.33 -44.41 -7.35
N ARG A 91 44.64 -44.32 -7.54
CA ARG A 91 45.55 -43.60 -6.64
C ARG A 91 45.75 -42.17 -7.13
N LEU A 92 45.38 -41.20 -6.29
CA LEU A 92 45.57 -39.77 -6.55
C LEU A 92 46.79 -39.23 -5.80
N ASN A 93 47.55 -38.36 -6.46
CA ASN A 93 48.61 -37.58 -5.84
C ASN A 93 48.06 -36.19 -5.51
N VAL A 94 47.78 -35.94 -4.24
CA VAL A 94 47.11 -34.71 -3.80
C VAL A 94 48.14 -33.72 -3.23
N PRO A 95 48.29 -32.52 -3.83
CA PRO A 95 49.13 -31.46 -3.27
C PRO A 95 48.43 -30.83 -2.06
N CYS A 96 49.08 -30.91 -0.90
CA CYS A 96 48.57 -30.37 0.35
C CYS A 96 49.49 -29.26 0.83
N ILE A 97 48.95 -28.07 1.05
CA ILE A 97 49.68 -26.96 1.66
C ILE A 97 49.25 -26.87 3.11
N HIS A 98 50.19 -27.01 4.03
CA HIS A 98 49.89 -26.97 5.45
C HIS A 98 50.85 -26.05 6.19
N GLY A 99 50.42 -25.57 7.35
CA GLY A 99 51.13 -24.62 8.18
C GLY A 99 50.41 -24.44 9.52
N LYS A 100 50.99 -23.64 10.40
CA LYS A 100 50.32 -23.23 11.65
C LYS A 100 49.44 -22.02 11.38
N VAL A 101 48.34 -21.89 12.13
CA VAL A 101 47.51 -20.68 12.15
C VAL A 101 47.55 -20.04 13.53
N ALA A 102 47.17 -18.76 13.64
CA ALA A 102 47.29 -17.94 14.87
C ALA A 102 46.64 -18.54 16.15
N SER A 103 45.78 -19.54 16.01
CA SER A 103 45.13 -20.29 17.10
C SER A 103 45.92 -21.48 17.65
N GLU A 104 47.20 -21.65 17.27
CA GLU A 104 48.06 -22.82 17.57
C GLU A 104 47.55 -24.15 16.98
N LEU A 105 46.61 -24.08 16.03
CA LEU A 105 46.17 -25.22 15.22
C LEU A 105 47.04 -25.34 13.96
N TYR A 106 47.07 -26.54 13.38
CA TYR A 106 47.51 -26.73 12.01
C TYR A 106 46.33 -26.55 11.06
N ALA A 107 46.56 -25.98 9.89
CA ALA A 107 45.58 -25.98 8.80
C ALA A 107 46.18 -26.61 7.55
N CYS A 108 45.34 -27.23 6.74
CA CYS A 108 45.70 -27.80 5.46
C CYS A 108 44.72 -27.33 4.39
N SER A 109 45.29 -26.78 3.32
CA SER A 109 44.60 -26.46 2.08
C SER A 109 44.92 -27.49 1.00
N VAL A 110 43.89 -27.87 0.25
CA VAL A 110 44.00 -28.62 -1.01
C VAL A 110 43.32 -27.79 -2.10
N PRO A 111 44.01 -26.79 -2.69
CA PRO A 111 43.39 -25.86 -3.64
C PRO A 111 42.81 -26.55 -4.88
N THR A 112 43.43 -27.64 -5.34
CA THR A 112 42.94 -28.43 -6.48
C THR A 112 41.55 -29.02 -6.28
N MET A 113 41.11 -29.16 -5.02
CA MET A 113 39.80 -29.68 -4.64
C MET A 113 38.97 -28.68 -3.81
N ARG A 114 39.46 -27.45 -3.62
CA ARG A 114 38.87 -26.41 -2.76
C ARG A 114 38.54 -26.90 -1.34
N LEU A 115 39.47 -27.67 -0.76
CA LEU A 115 39.32 -28.15 0.62
C LEU A 115 40.19 -27.32 1.55
N TRP A 116 39.63 -26.96 2.69
CA TRP A 116 40.34 -26.33 3.80
C TRP A 116 39.88 -26.96 5.11
N PHE A 117 40.81 -27.40 5.95
CA PHE A 117 40.48 -27.96 7.25
C PHE A 117 41.59 -27.71 8.28
N SER A 118 41.20 -27.54 9.54
CA SER A 118 42.09 -27.34 10.69
C SER A 118 42.16 -28.58 11.58
N PHE A 119 43.31 -28.80 12.22
CA PHE A 119 43.58 -29.98 13.04
C PHE A 119 44.67 -29.74 14.09
N HIS A 120 44.72 -30.55 15.14
CA HIS A 120 45.56 -30.29 16.31
C HIS A 120 47.00 -30.79 16.21
N GLN A 121 47.27 -31.85 15.44
CA GLN A 121 48.59 -32.51 15.41
C GLN A 121 49.02 -32.82 13.98
N ILE A 122 50.26 -32.48 13.62
CA ILE A 122 50.76 -32.58 12.24
C ILE A 122 50.75 -34.02 11.68
N ASP A 123 50.91 -35.03 12.53
CA ASP A 123 50.87 -36.44 12.17
C ASP A 123 49.49 -36.89 11.63
N LYS A 124 48.43 -36.15 11.95
CA LYS A 124 47.08 -36.38 11.43
C LYS A 124 46.85 -35.86 10.01
N LEU A 125 47.77 -35.09 9.44
CA LEU A 125 47.64 -34.51 8.10
C LEU A 125 47.26 -35.57 7.06
N LYS A 126 48.03 -36.66 6.97
CA LYS A 126 47.81 -37.72 5.98
C LYS A 126 46.46 -38.42 6.13
N GLU A 127 46.04 -38.66 7.37
CA GLU A 127 44.78 -39.31 7.72
C GLU A 127 43.59 -38.42 7.32
N LEU A 128 43.63 -37.14 7.71
CA LEU A 128 42.55 -36.18 7.45
C LEU A 128 42.46 -35.81 5.97
N THR A 129 43.59 -35.58 5.29
CA THR A 129 43.59 -35.40 3.82
C THR A 129 42.94 -36.59 3.14
N THR A 130 43.28 -37.82 3.54
CA THR A 130 42.68 -39.04 2.96
C THR A 130 41.16 -39.07 3.17
N HIS A 131 40.69 -38.67 4.35
CA HIS A 131 39.27 -38.60 4.67
C HIS A 131 38.53 -37.57 3.80
N TYR A 132 38.96 -36.31 3.83
CA TYR A 132 38.29 -35.21 3.12
C TYR A 132 38.36 -35.35 1.60
N VAL A 133 39.47 -35.87 1.06
CA VAL A 133 39.57 -36.15 -0.39
C VAL A 133 38.60 -37.25 -0.81
N ARG A 134 38.42 -38.29 0.01
CA ARG A 134 37.44 -39.36 -0.29
C ARG A 134 36.01 -38.84 -0.22
N GLU A 135 35.70 -38.02 0.77
CA GLU A 135 34.39 -37.38 0.89
C GLU A 135 34.10 -36.47 -0.31
N ALA A 136 35.05 -35.60 -0.69
CA ALA A 136 34.92 -34.69 -1.82
C ALA A 136 34.78 -35.39 -3.19
N LEU A 137 35.19 -36.65 -3.28
CA LEU A 137 35.11 -37.47 -4.49
C LEU A 137 34.03 -38.55 -4.41
N GLN A 138 33.24 -38.60 -3.33
CA GLN A 138 32.18 -39.58 -3.17
C GLN A 138 31.10 -39.39 -4.24
N GLY A 139 30.68 -40.49 -4.87
CA GLY A 139 29.65 -40.48 -5.92
C GLY A 139 30.11 -39.89 -7.26
N LYS A 140 31.39 -39.52 -7.42
CA LYS A 140 31.93 -39.05 -8.70
C LYS A 140 32.30 -40.22 -9.60
N SER A 141 31.97 -40.11 -10.89
CA SER A 141 32.31 -41.10 -11.91
C SER A 141 33.82 -41.13 -12.20
N PRO A 142 34.37 -42.22 -12.77
CA PRO A 142 35.78 -42.25 -13.19
C PRO A 142 36.20 -41.06 -14.05
N GLN A 143 35.35 -40.59 -14.97
CA GLN A 143 35.62 -39.41 -15.81
C GLN A 143 35.70 -38.11 -15.01
N GLN A 144 34.93 -37.98 -13.93
CA GLN A 144 34.97 -36.81 -13.05
C GLN A 144 36.20 -36.85 -12.13
N VAL A 145 36.61 -38.05 -11.71
CA VAL A 145 37.83 -38.26 -10.91
C VAL A 145 39.10 -38.12 -11.76
N GLU A 146 39.02 -38.41 -13.05
CA GLU A 146 40.14 -38.30 -14.01
C GLU A 146 40.77 -36.91 -14.05
N ARG A 147 39.98 -35.86 -13.82
CA ARG A 147 40.45 -34.46 -13.76
C ARG A 147 41.49 -34.22 -12.66
N PHE A 148 41.58 -35.09 -11.67
CA PHE A 148 42.51 -35.01 -10.54
C PHE A 148 43.71 -35.97 -10.67
N LEU A 149 43.76 -36.81 -11.71
CA LEU A 149 44.83 -37.80 -11.92
C LEU A 149 46.15 -37.19 -12.37
N ASN A 150 46.10 -36.03 -13.04
CA ASN A 150 47.22 -35.46 -13.80
C ASN A 150 47.84 -34.19 -13.17
N VAL A 151 47.71 -33.98 -11.86
CA VAL A 151 48.46 -32.90 -11.19
C VAL A 151 49.91 -33.35 -10.96
N SER A 152 50.65 -33.57 -12.06
CA SER A 152 52.01 -34.13 -12.04
C SER A 152 53.05 -33.07 -11.67
N GLU A 153 52.82 -31.85 -12.12
CA GLU A 153 53.67 -30.69 -11.84
C GLU A 153 52.87 -29.66 -11.06
N TYR A 154 53.27 -29.46 -9.80
CA TYR A 154 52.78 -28.41 -8.94
C TYR A 154 53.92 -27.84 -8.12
N ARG A 155 53.84 -26.54 -7.86
CA ARG A 155 54.81 -25.80 -7.05
C ARG A 155 54.10 -24.70 -6.27
N LEU A 156 54.64 -24.42 -5.10
CA LEU A 156 54.22 -23.29 -4.29
C LEU A 156 54.99 -22.06 -4.77
N GLU A 157 54.27 -21.01 -5.15
CA GLU A 157 54.79 -19.72 -5.59
C GLU A 157 54.25 -18.62 -4.69
N GLU A 158 54.84 -17.43 -4.77
CA GLU A 158 54.35 -16.25 -4.04
C GLU A 158 53.95 -15.13 -4.99
N VAL A 159 52.79 -14.53 -4.75
CA VAL A 159 52.37 -13.30 -5.40
C VAL A 159 52.63 -12.14 -4.46
N VAL A 160 53.46 -11.21 -4.91
CA VAL A 160 53.88 -10.04 -4.14
C VAL A 160 52.99 -8.84 -4.47
N VAL A 161 52.29 -8.33 -3.46
CA VAL A 161 51.42 -7.14 -3.57
C VAL A 161 51.93 -6.04 -2.63
N THR A 162 52.21 -4.85 -3.17
CA THR A 162 52.72 -3.72 -2.39
C THR A 162 51.58 -3.08 -1.59
N GLU A 163 51.61 -3.21 -0.25
CA GLU A 163 50.65 -2.53 0.61
C GLU A 163 50.85 -1.01 0.50
N GLN A 164 49.83 -0.35 -0.04
CA GLN A 164 49.66 1.07 0.20
C GLN A 164 49.02 1.21 1.57
N ARG A 165 49.78 1.75 2.54
CA ARG A 165 49.17 2.26 3.79
C ARG A 165 47.97 3.11 3.39
N PRO A 166 46.80 2.92 4.01
CA PRO A 166 45.66 3.76 3.71
C PRO A 166 46.10 5.20 3.89
N ARG A 167 46.07 5.99 2.81
CA ARG A 167 45.97 7.44 2.94
C ARG A 167 44.85 7.65 3.95
N LYS A 168 45.03 8.55 4.92
CA LYS A 168 43.93 9.07 5.75
C LYS A 168 42.83 9.50 4.78
N SER A 169 41.92 8.58 4.48
CA SER A 169 40.71 8.85 3.76
C SER A 169 39.93 9.73 4.71
N GLN A 170 39.43 10.83 4.17
CA GLN A 170 38.28 11.50 4.74
C GLN A 170 37.29 10.42 5.17
N ALA A 171 36.88 10.46 6.44
CA ALA A 171 36.08 9.44 7.10
C ALA A 171 35.14 8.71 6.13
N ALA A 172 35.45 7.45 5.83
CA ALA A 172 34.48 6.55 5.24
C ALA A 172 33.28 6.51 6.19
N ASN A 173 32.06 6.68 5.67
CA ASN A 173 30.86 6.66 6.49
C ASN A 173 30.86 5.36 7.31
N LYS A 174 30.69 5.49 8.63
CA LYS A 174 30.86 4.39 9.59
C LYS A 174 29.75 3.32 9.46
N TYR A 175 28.71 3.57 8.66
CA TYR A 175 27.52 2.73 8.51
C TYR A 175 27.03 2.74 7.05
N GLU A 176 27.83 2.19 6.13
CA GLU A 176 27.55 2.26 4.68
C GLU A 176 26.26 1.53 4.31
N ALA A 177 26.04 0.32 4.83
CA ALA A 177 24.81 -0.42 4.53
C ALA A 177 23.60 0.26 5.18
N LEU A 178 23.73 0.70 6.43
CA LEU A 178 22.62 1.29 7.19
C LEU A 178 22.17 2.65 6.64
N GLU A 179 23.10 3.54 6.28
CA GLU A 179 22.76 4.88 5.75
C GLU A 179 22.10 4.82 4.36
N THR A 180 22.25 3.70 3.63
CA THR A 180 21.57 3.54 2.33
C THR A 180 20.09 3.21 2.46
N VAL A 181 19.67 2.54 3.55
CA VAL A 181 18.29 2.05 3.71
C VAL A 181 17.57 2.57 4.94
N ALA A 182 18.28 3.24 5.85
CA ALA A 182 17.73 3.75 7.09
C ALA A 182 18.26 5.13 7.44
N GLU A 183 17.47 5.86 8.23
CA GLU A 183 17.74 7.22 8.66
C GLU A 183 17.94 7.25 10.19
N ALA A 184 18.99 7.89 10.69
CA ALA A 184 19.26 7.94 12.13
C ALA A 184 18.19 8.79 12.86
N LEU A 185 17.29 8.14 13.59
CA LEU A 185 16.18 8.78 14.31
C LEU A 185 16.65 9.78 15.39
N GLY A 186 17.90 9.62 15.83
CA GLY A 186 18.59 10.53 16.73
C GLY A 186 18.95 11.90 16.11
N GLU A 187 18.89 12.08 14.80
CA GLU A 187 19.27 13.35 14.18
C GLU A 187 18.21 14.43 14.36
N ARG A 188 18.65 15.67 14.60
CA ARG A 188 17.73 16.79 14.86
C ARG A 188 16.77 17.07 13.70
N ALA A 189 17.21 16.84 12.46
CA ALA A 189 16.39 17.03 11.27
C ALA A 189 15.21 16.04 11.24
N ILE A 190 15.50 14.76 11.44
CA ILE A 190 14.50 13.69 11.49
C ILE A 190 13.61 13.85 12.73
N ARG A 191 14.20 14.17 13.90
CA ARG A 191 13.44 14.44 15.12
C ARG A 191 12.41 15.55 14.97
N LYS A 192 12.68 16.61 14.19
CA LYS A 192 11.72 17.72 13.99
C LYS A 192 10.50 17.32 13.16
N GLN A 193 10.57 16.21 12.42
CA GLN A 193 9.43 15.71 11.64
C GLN A 193 8.33 15.12 12.54
N PHE A 194 8.70 14.62 13.73
CA PHE A 194 7.77 13.98 14.65
C PHE A 194 7.33 14.91 15.80
N ALA A 195 6.01 15.07 15.91
CA ALA A 195 5.39 15.75 17.05
C ALA A 195 5.71 15.04 18.38
N ARG A 196 5.67 15.79 19.48
CA ARG A 196 5.84 15.24 20.83
C ARG A 196 4.60 14.41 21.20
N ALA A 197 4.80 13.26 21.82
CA ALA A 197 3.72 12.43 22.33
C ALA A 197 3.21 12.98 23.67
N TRP A 198 2.42 14.06 23.62
CA TRP A 198 1.74 14.62 24.80
C TRP A 198 0.74 13.62 25.38
N GLU A 199 0.61 13.61 26.72
CA GLU A 199 -0.35 12.75 27.46
C GLU A 199 -0.10 11.23 27.28
N ARG A 200 1.16 10.84 27.02
CA ARG A 200 1.62 9.46 26.81
C ARG A 200 2.84 9.10 27.67
N GLU A 201 3.07 9.81 28.76
CA GLU A 201 4.24 9.65 29.62
C GLU A 201 4.40 8.20 30.13
N ASP A 202 3.31 7.58 30.59
CA ASP A 202 3.33 6.19 31.08
C ASP A 202 3.68 5.18 29.98
N LEU A 203 3.15 5.41 28.76
CA LEU A 203 3.40 4.56 27.60
C LEU A 203 4.86 4.66 27.14
N ILE A 204 5.40 5.88 27.15
CA ILE A 204 6.81 6.15 26.84
C ILE A 204 7.70 5.41 27.85
N ALA A 205 7.43 5.56 29.15
CA ALA A 205 8.19 4.87 30.20
C ALA A 205 8.16 3.34 30.04
N GLN A 206 7.00 2.78 29.66
CA GLN A 206 6.86 1.35 29.38
C GLN A 206 7.74 0.90 28.20
N ILE A 207 7.76 1.66 27.11
CA ILE A 207 8.59 1.34 25.93
C ILE A 207 10.07 1.49 26.27
N VAL A 208 10.46 2.56 26.96
CA VAL A 208 11.83 2.77 27.45
C VAL A 208 12.29 1.56 28.26
N SER A 209 11.48 1.08 29.21
CA SER A 209 11.79 -0.09 30.04
C SER A 209 11.96 -1.36 29.19
N ARG A 210 11.01 -1.69 28.32
CA ARG A 210 11.06 -2.91 27.48
C ARG A 210 12.23 -2.91 26.51
N VAL A 211 12.55 -1.75 25.94
CA VAL A 211 13.66 -1.63 24.98
C VAL A 211 15.01 -1.72 25.70
N THR A 212 15.16 -1.03 26.83
CA THR A 212 16.47 -0.91 27.51
C THR A 212 16.76 -2.06 28.48
N GLN A 213 15.78 -2.47 29.30
CA GLN A 213 15.96 -3.48 30.35
C GLN A 213 15.75 -4.90 29.81
N ASP A 214 14.66 -5.12 29.09
CA ASP A 214 14.31 -6.46 28.59
C ASP A 214 15.00 -6.79 27.26
N SER A 215 15.58 -5.78 26.60
CA SER A 215 16.09 -5.85 25.22
C SER A 215 15.08 -6.52 24.28
N ALA A 216 13.79 -6.24 24.48
CA ALA A 216 12.70 -6.85 23.75
C ALA A 216 12.48 -6.17 22.40
N ASN A 217 12.03 -6.94 21.41
CA ASN A 217 11.40 -6.37 20.22
C ASN A 217 10.01 -5.86 20.61
N VAL A 218 9.68 -4.62 20.27
CA VAL A 218 8.44 -3.98 20.70
C VAL A 218 7.56 -3.67 19.50
N LEU A 219 6.28 -4.08 19.56
CA LEU A 219 5.30 -3.74 18.55
C LEU A 219 4.20 -2.86 19.15
N LEU A 220 4.12 -1.62 18.69
CA LEU A 220 3.04 -0.70 19.07
C LEU A 220 1.81 -1.00 18.21
N VAL A 221 0.69 -1.33 18.86
CA VAL A 221 -0.54 -1.75 18.17
C VAL A 221 -1.68 -0.81 18.54
N GLY A 222 -2.28 -0.17 17.54
CA GLY A 222 -3.41 0.71 17.77
C GLY A 222 -3.94 1.34 16.48
N PRO A 223 -5.06 2.08 16.54
CA PRO A 223 -5.68 2.70 15.37
C PRO A 223 -4.71 3.58 14.55
N PRO A 224 -4.92 3.74 13.24
CA PRO A 224 -4.11 4.63 12.42
C PRO A 224 -4.27 6.09 12.90
N GLY A 225 -3.16 6.82 13.01
CA GLY A 225 -3.16 8.22 13.46
C GLY A 225 -3.18 8.45 14.98
N VAL A 226 -3.21 7.41 15.81
CA VAL A 226 -3.21 7.58 17.28
C VAL A 226 -1.93 8.18 17.87
N GLY A 227 -0.86 8.25 17.07
CA GLY A 227 0.44 8.81 17.49
C GLY A 227 1.51 7.79 17.86
N LYS A 228 1.41 6.55 17.35
CA LYS A 228 2.42 5.48 17.57
C LYS A 228 3.84 5.95 17.23
N THR A 229 4.04 6.51 16.04
CA THR A 229 5.34 7.04 15.60
C THR A 229 5.86 8.16 16.51
N SER A 230 4.97 9.04 16.99
CA SER A 230 5.33 10.10 17.96
C SER A 230 5.75 9.53 19.31
N VAL A 231 5.14 8.44 19.75
CA VAL A 231 5.50 7.73 20.98
C VAL A 231 6.88 7.08 20.81
N ILE A 232 7.13 6.38 19.70
CA ILE A 232 8.45 5.80 19.39
C ILE A 232 9.53 6.89 19.40
N ALA A 233 9.31 7.98 18.66
CA ALA A 233 10.26 9.10 18.60
C ALA A 233 10.49 9.76 19.97
N SER A 234 9.47 9.80 20.85
CA SER A 234 9.59 10.35 22.20
C SER A 234 10.35 9.41 23.14
N ALA A 235 10.08 8.10 23.07
CA ALA A 235 10.81 7.09 23.83
C ALA A 235 12.28 7.05 23.43
N VAL A 236 12.60 7.12 22.14
CA VAL A 236 13.98 7.20 21.65
C VAL A 236 14.71 8.42 22.21
N ARG A 237 14.06 9.59 22.23
CA ARG A 237 14.64 10.81 22.85
C ARG A 237 14.90 10.64 24.34
N GLU A 238 14.06 9.90 25.05
CA GLU A 238 14.21 9.66 26.48
C GLU A 238 15.34 8.67 26.76
N ILE A 239 15.43 7.59 25.98
CA ILE A 239 16.54 6.64 26.04
C ILE A 239 17.86 7.36 25.78
N GLU A 240 17.96 8.13 24.70
CA GLU A 240 19.20 8.86 24.35
C GLU A 240 19.60 9.90 25.41
N ARG A 241 18.64 10.48 26.13
CA ARG A 241 18.90 11.44 27.23
C ARG A 241 19.32 10.76 28.53
N GLY A 242 18.79 9.57 28.82
CA GLY A 242 19.12 8.80 30.03
C GLY A 242 20.54 8.23 30.05
N ILE A 243 21.28 8.25 28.93
CA ILE A 243 22.61 7.66 28.76
C ILE A 243 23.74 8.61 29.25
N GLU A 244 23.51 9.40 30.30
CA GLU A 244 24.58 10.22 30.93
C GLU A 244 25.50 9.40 31.88
N GLY A 245 25.30 8.08 31.98
CA GLY A 245 25.96 7.20 32.97
C GLY A 245 26.84 6.05 32.43
N GLY A 246 27.50 6.20 31.28
CA GLY A 246 28.63 5.32 30.90
C GLY A 246 28.32 3.99 30.18
N GLN A 247 27.07 3.72 29.77
CA GLN A 247 26.79 2.66 28.78
C GLN A 247 27.01 3.18 27.35
N GLU A 248 27.49 2.32 26.45
CA GLU A 248 27.59 2.64 25.03
C GLU A 248 26.23 3.12 24.48
N ARG A 249 26.27 4.22 23.71
CA ARG A 249 25.07 4.89 23.22
C ARG A 249 24.35 4.01 22.20
N ARG A 250 23.26 3.35 22.61
CA ARG A 250 22.31 2.75 21.67
C ARG A 250 21.82 3.80 20.69
N LYS A 251 21.85 3.47 19.40
CA LYS A 251 21.34 4.34 18.33
C LYS A 251 20.13 3.73 17.67
N PHE A 252 19.24 4.60 17.23
CA PHE A 252 17.95 4.22 16.64
C PHE A 252 17.91 4.65 15.18
N TRP A 253 17.46 3.73 14.32
CA TRP A 253 17.44 3.92 12.88
C TRP A 253 16.05 3.65 12.34
N LEU A 254 15.49 4.58 11.58
CA LEU A 254 14.15 4.52 11.01
C LEU A 254 14.21 4.01 9.56
N THR A 255 13.39 3.02 9.25
CA THR A 255 13.24 2.47 7.90
C THR A 255 11.81 1.99 7.62
N ASN A 256 11.57 1.55 6.39
CA ASN A 256 10.35 0.85 5.97
C ASN A 256 10.72 -0.28 5.00
N GLY A 257 9.80 -1.21 4.74
CA GLY A 257 10.11 -2.39 3.95
C GLY A 257 10.55 -2.05 2.53
N SER A 258 9.96 -1.00 1.95
CA SER A 258 10.29 -0.54 0.59
C SER A 258 11.72 -0.04 0.47
N ARG A 259 12.24 0.66 1.49
CA ARG A 259 13.63 1.15 1.52
C ARG A 259 14.64 0.02 1.64
N LEU A 260 14.33 -1.02 2.43
CA LEU A 260 15.22 -2.17 2.62
C LEU A 260 15.54 -2.88 1.29
N ILE A 261 14.54 -3.01 0.42
CA ILE A 261 14.67 -3.69 -0.89
C ILE A 261 14.91 -2.72 -2.06
N ALA A 262 15.10 -1.42 -1.81
CA ALA A 262 15.20 -0.45 -2.88
C ALA A 262 16.49 -0.64 -3.68
N GLY A 263 16.40 -0.70 -5.01
CA GLY A 263 17.59 -0.78 -5.87
C GLY A 263 18.33 -2.13 -5.86
N THR A 264 17.65 -3.22 -5.49
CA THR A 264 18.17 -4.60 -5.53
C THR A 264 17.36 -5.45 -6.52
N PRO A 265 17.63 -5.32 -7.84
CA PRO A 265 16.84 -6.02 -8.85
C PRO A 265 17.20 -7.51 -8.99
N TYR A 266 18.35 -7.94 -8.45
CA TYR A 266 18.81 -9.33 -8.55
C TYR A 266 18.50 -10.12 -7.27
N LEU A 267 18.24 -11.41 -7.42
CA LEU A 267 18.01 -12.37 -6.32
C LEU A 267 19.24 -12.38 -5.38
N GLY A 268 19.04 -12.44 -4.07
CA GLY A 268 20.14 -12.42 -3.09
C GLY A 268 20.53 -11.02 -2.59
N GLN A 269 20.36 -9.97 -3.40
CA GLN A 269 21.00 -8.68 -3.12
C GLN A 269 20.39 -7.90 -1.95
N TRP A 270 19.07 -7.98 -1.78
CA TRP A 270 18.44 -7.32 -0.63
C TRP A 270 18.70 -8.08 0.66
N GLU A 271 18.89 -9.40 0.58
CA GLU A 271 19.22 -10.28 1.70
C GLU A 271 20.65 -9.96 2.17
N GLU A 272 21.63 -9.96 1.27
CA GLU A 272 23.02 -9.57 1.55
C GLU A 272 23.10 -8.16 2.16
N ARG A 273 22.34 -7.21 1.62
CA ARG A 273 22.29 -5.85 2.19
C ARG A 273 21.72 -5.86 3.60
N LEU A 274 20.65 -6.62 3.83
CA LEU A 274 20.01 -6.68 5.14
C LEU A 274 20.90 -7.38 6.17
N GLU A 275 21.68 -8.40 5.77
CA GLU A 275 22.75 -8.98 6.60
C GLU A 275 23.80 -7.93 6.97
N GLY A 276 24.24 -7.11 6.01
CA GLY A 276 25.14 -5.99 6.28
C GLY A 276 24.56 -5.01 7.30
N VAL A 277 23.29 -4.65 7.15
CA VAL A 277 22.55 -3.79 8.11
C VAL A 277 22.50 -4.42 9.51
N ILE A 278 22.19 -5.71 9.61
CA ILE A 278 22.12 -6.44 10.88
C ILE A 278 23.50 -6.47 11.55
N SER A 279 24.55 -6.79 10.79
CA SER A 279 25.93 -6.83 11.26
C SER A 279 26.39 -5.46 11.78
N GLU A 280 26.10 -4.39 11.04
CA GLU A 280 26.39 -3.03 11.48
C GLU A 280 25.65 -2.68 12.77
N LEU A 281 24.34 -2.98 12.87
CA LEU A 281 23.53 -2.72 14.07
C LEU A 281 24.04 -3.51 15.29
N ALA A 282 24.41 -4.78 15.10
CA ALA A 282 24.96 -5.62 16.17
C ALA A 282 26.24 -5.02 16.76
N GLY A 283 27.09 -4.42 15.92
CA GLY A 283 28.36 -3.80 16.33
C GLY A 283 28.25 -2.59 17.28
N PHE A 284 27.07 -1.98 17.44
CA PHE A 284 26.85 -0.87 18.37
C PHE A 284 25.55 -0.96 19.18
N GLN A 285 24.94 -2.15 19.27
CA GLN A 285 23.64 -2.35 19.92
C GLN A 285 22.55 -1.40 19.37
N GLY A 286 22.50 -1.30 18.04
CA GLY A 286 21.53 -0.50 17.32
C GLY A 286 20.12 -1.09 17.36
N VAL A 287 19.12 -0.22 17.29
CA VAL A 287 17.70 -0.59 17.24
C VAL A 287 17.09 -0.12 15.93
N LEU A 288 16.45 -1.06 15.21
CA LEU A 288 15.77 -0.78 13.96
C LEU A 288 14.29 -0.43 14.22
N CYS A 289 13.88 0.77 13.83
CA CYS A 289 12.51 1.27 13.93
C CYS A 289 11.82 1.14 12.57
N ILE A 290 10.70 0.42 12.51
CA ILE A 290 9.98 0.09 11.27
C ILE A 290 8.57 0.69 11.32
N GLU A 291 8.23 1.51 10.33
CA GLU A 291 6.96 2.25 10.28
C GLU A 291 5.74 1.37 9.96
N ASN A 292 5.91 0.23 9.30
CA ASN A 292 4.79 -0.66 8.99
C ASN A 292 5.23 -2.12 9.02
N LEU A 293 4.74 -2.86 10.01
CA LEU A 293 5.00 -4.30 10.16
C LEU A 293 4.64 -5.10 8.90
N LEU A 294 3.55 -4.76 8.24
CA LEU A 294 3.02 -5.53 7.13
C LEU A 294 3.83 -5.36 5.85
N GLU A 295 4.52 -4.24 5.66
CA GLU A 295 5.46 -4.11 4.54
C GLU A 295 6.53 -5.19 4.57
N LEU A 296 7.00 -5.55 5.78
CA LEU A 296 7.99 -6.62 5.95
C LEU A 296 7.46 -7.97 5.50
N VAL A 297 6.16 -8.23 5.71
CA VAL A 297 5.51 -9.49 5.31
C VAL A 297 5.28 -9.57 3.79
N LYS A 298 5.18 -8.42 3.12
CA LYS A 298 4.84 -8.32 1.69
C LYS A 298 6.02 -8.26 0.74
N LEU A 299 7.14 -7.71 1.21
CA LEU A 299 8.29 -7.38 0.39
C LEU A 299 9.41 -8.38 0.61
N GLY A 300 10.32 -8.52 -0.37
CA GLY A 300 11.49 -9.40 -0.29
C GLY A 300 11.33 -10.77 -0.96
N GLY A 301 10.12 -11.22 -1.28
CA GLY A 301 9.93 -12.55 -1.87
C GLY A 301 8.66 -12.70 -2.69
N SER A 302 8.47 -13.91 -3.26
CA SER A 302 7.24 -14.28 -3.95
C SER A 302 6.07 -14.49 -3.00
N ASP A 303 6.36 -14.95 -1.78
CA ASP A 303 5.40 -15.22 -0.71
C ASP A 303 5.92 -14.71 0.64
N ALA A 304 5.05 -14.73 1.65
CA ALA A 304 5.38 -14.23 2.98
C ALA A 304 6.51 -15.00 3.70
N THR A 305 6.74 -16.26 3.33
CA THR A 305 7.82 -17.10 3.91
C THR A 305 9.21 -16.71 3.42
N ASP A 306 9.29 -16.01 2.29
CA ASP A 306 10.54 -15.53 1.68
C ASP A 306 10.63 -14.00 1.79
N SER A 307 9.82 -13.42 2.68
CA SER A 307 9.73 -11.97 2.86
C SER A 307 10.86 -11.42 3.75
N VAL A 308 11.06 -10.10 3.71
CA VAL A 308 11.95 -9.38 4.63
C VAL A 308 11.63 -9.72 6.09
N GLY A 309 10.34 -9.83 6.42
CA GLY A 309 9.87 -10.20 7.74
C GLY A 309 10.31 -11.60 8.14
N ALA A 310 10.17 -12.59 7.24
CA ALA A 310 10.61 -13.96 7.51
C ALA A 310 12.13 -14.04 7.67
N PHE A 311 12.88 -13.28 6.87
CA PHE A 311 14.33 -13.18 6.96
C PHE A 311 14.80 -12.60 8.31
N LEU A 312 14.09 -11.63 8.87
CA LEU A 312 14.45 -11.00 10.16
C LEU A 312 14.19 -11.90 11.38
N VAL A 313 13.25 -12.85 11.30
CA VAL A 313 12.81 -13.65 12.47
C VAL A 313 13.96 -14.38 13.19
N PRO A 314 14.87 -15.10 12.50
CA PRO A 314 16.01 -15.75 13.16
C PRO A 314 16.88 -14.76 13.93
N TYR A 315 17.26 -13.63 13.33
CA TYR A 315 18.09 -12.60 13.94
C TYR A 315 17.42 -11.93 15.13
N MET A 316 16.11 -11.71 15.07
CA MET A 316 15.31 -11.20 16.18
C MET A 316 15.27 -12.19 17.35
N ASN A 317 15.12 -13.49 17.07
CA ASN A 317 15.09 -14.55 18.09
C ASN A 317 16.47 -14.77 18.73
N HIS A 318 17.53 -14.67 17.94
CA HIS A 318 18.93 -14.75 18.40
C HIS A 318 19.42 -13.45 19.06
N ARG A 319 18.62 -12.38 19.04
CA ARG A 319 18.95 -11.05 19.59
C ARG A 319 20.14 -10.37 18.90
N GLU A 320 20.35 -10.70 17.63
CA GLU A 320 21.35 -10.04 16.78
C GLU A 320 20.85 -8.67 16.28
N VAL A 321 19.53 -8.52 16.18
CA VAL A 321 18.86 -7.25 15.89
C VAL A 321 17.70 -7.02 16.85
N GLN A 322 17.59 -5.80 17.37
CA GLN A 322 16.44 -5.35 18.14
C GLN A 322 15.54 -4.49 17.26
N VAL A 323 14.23 -4.78 17.23
CA VAL A 323 13.27 -4.10 16.37
C VAL A 323 12.16 -3.44 17.17
N ILE A 324 11.85 -2.19 16.83
CA ILE A 324 10.62 -1.49 17.25
C ILE A 324 9.76 -1.30 16.00
N ALA A 325 8.52 -1.78 16.02
CA ALA A 325 7.61 -1.63 14.89
C ALA A 325 6.27 -1.03 15.35
N GLU A 326 5.51 -0.53 14.38
CA GLU A 326 4.11 -0.15 14.58
C GLU A 326 3.17 -0.88 13.63
N ALA A 327 1.95 -1.13 14.10
CA ALA A 327 0.88 -1.74 13.33
C ALA A 327 -0.50 -1.26 13.80
N THR A 328 -1.49 -1.41 12.93
CA THR A 328 -2.91 -1.44 13.30
C THR A 328 -3.31 -2.83 13.81
N ILE A 329 -4.48 -2.92 14.44
CA ILE A 329 -5.02 -4.20 14.93
C ILE A 329 -5.27 -5.13 13.74
N GLU A 330 -5.80 -4.57 12.65
CA GLU A 330 -6.09 -5.29 11.41
C GLU A 330 -4.80 -5.79 10.73
N GLU A 331 -3.73 -4.98 10.70
CA GLU A 331 -2.42 -5.41 10.20
C GLU A 331 -1.78 -6.49 11.08
N LEU A 332 -1.89 -6.41 12.41
CA LEU A 332 -1.42 -7.46 13.31
C LEU A 332 -2.18 -8.77 13.08
N ASN A 333 -3.51 -8.71 12.95
CA ASN A 333 -4.32 -9.90 12.68
C ASN A 333 -3.98 -10.52 11.32
N ALA A 334 -3.71 -9.69 10.31
CA ALA A 334 -3.22 -10.18 9.02
C ALA A 334 -1.83 -10.82 9.15
N CYS A 335 -0.90 -10.19 9.89
CA CYS A 335 0.43 -10.73 10.17
C CYS A 335 0.36 -12.10 10.87
N ARG A 336 -0.46 -12.24 11.92
CA ARG A 336 -0.69 -13.51 12.61
C ARG A 336 -1.21 -14.62 11.72
N ARG A 337 -2.01 -14.29 10.71
CA ARG A 337 -2.52 -15.27 9.74
C ARG A 337 -1.48 -15.66 8.70
N ILE A 338 -0.67 -14.69 8.25
CA ILE A 338 0.23 -14.84 7.09
C ILE A 338 1.62 -15.32 7.51
N LEU A 339 2.19 -14.73 8.57
CA LEU A 339 3.53 -15.03 9.09
C LEU A 339 3.52 -15.00 10.63
N PRO A 340 2.97 -16.04 11.31
CA PRO A 340 2.83 -16.06 12.76
C PRO A 340 4.14 -15.83 13.51
N GLY A 341 5.24 -16.44 13.04
CA GLY A 341 6.55 -16.37 13.68
C GLY A 341 7.12 -14.94 13.79
N LEU A 342 6.75 -14.03 12.88
CA LEU A 342 7.12 -12.62 13.00
C LEU A 342 6.35 -11.96 14.15
N SER A 343 5.05 -12.22 14.26
CA SER A 343 4.23 -11.63 15.32
C SER A 343 4.61 -12.14 16.72
N ASP A 344 5.05 -13.40 16.82
CA ASP A 344 5.48 -14.02 18.08
C ASP A 344 6.82 -13.47 18.58
N ALA A 345 7.65 -12.92 17.69
CA ALA A 345 8.93 -12.32 18.02
C ALA A 345 8.81 -10.94 18.72
N PHE A 346 7.61 -10.36 18.81
CA PHE A 346 7.36 -9.04 19.39
C PHE A 346 6.60 -9.09 20.72
N GLN A 347 6.97 -8.20 21.64
CA GLN A 347 6.12 -7.80 22.76
C GLN A 347 5.15 -6.70 22.33
N ILE A 348 3.85 -7.00 22.42
CA ILE A 348 2.80 -6.06 22.02
C ILE A 348 2.59 -4.99 23.10
N VAL A 349 2.55 -3.73 22.66
CA VAL A 349 2.18 -2.55 23.46
C VAL A 349 0.93 -1.92 22.83
N PRO A 350 -0.25 -2.01 23.47
CA PRO A 350 -1.46 -1.38 22.93
C PRO A 350 -1.38 0.15 23.05
N VAL A 351 -1.90 0.85 22.04
CA VAL A 351 -1.97 2.32 21.99
C VAL A 351 -3.40 2.75 21.71
N ASP A 352 -4.12 3.10 22.75
CA ASP A 352 -5.54 3.48 22.67
C ASP A 352 -5.74 4.86 22.08
N ALA A 353 -6.83 5.08 21.34
CA ALA A 353 -7.21 6.41 20.84
C ALA A 353 -7.50 7.38 21.99
N PHE A 354 -7.20 8.66 21.80
CA PHE A 354 -7.66 9.69 22.74
C PHE A 354 -9.16 9.97 22.53
N ASP A 355 -9.86 10.20 23.64
CA ASP A 355 -11.26 10.57 23.66
C ASP A 355 -11.52 11.86 24.47
N GLY A 356 -12.74 12.39 24.31
CA GLY A 356 -13.28 13.50 25.09
C GLY A 356 -12.30 14.64 25.35
N GLY A 357 -12.12 14.97 26.63
CA GLY A 357 -11.27 16.09 27.04
C GLY A 357 -9.76 15.85 26.83
N ARG A 358 -9.28 14.60 26.81
CA ARG A 358 -7.86 14.32 26.56
C ARG A 358 -7.48 14.62 25.11
N ALA A 359 -8.33 14.24 24.16
CA ALA A 359 -8.14 14.55 22.75
C ALA A 359 -8.06 16.07 22.50
N LEU A 360 -8.97 16.84 23.10
CA LEU A 360 -8.96 18.31 23.04
C LEU A 360 -7.66 18.91 23.59
N LYS A 361 -7.22 18.46 24.77
CA LYS A 361 -5.95 18.91 25.38
C LYS A 361 -4.76 18.64 24.46
N VAL A 362 -4.68 17.46 23.86
CA VAL A 362 -3.57 17.11 22.94
C VAL A 362 -3.59 18.00 21.70
N LEU A 363 -4.77 18.23 21.10
CA LEU A 363 -4.90 19.13 19.94
C LEU A 363 -4.51 20.57 20.29
N ASP A 364 -4.94 21.08 21.44
CA ASP A 364 -4.56 22.41 21.93
C ASP A 364 -3.04 22.53 22.13
N ARG A 365 -2.39 21.52 22.75
CA ARG A 365 -0.93 21.48 22.90
C ARG A 365 -0.20 21.51 21.56
N ILE A 366 -0.70 20.78 20.57
CA ILE A 366 -0.12 20.76 19.21
C ILE A 366 -0.27 22.15 18.59
N ALA A 367 -1.48 22.72 18.60
CA ALA A 367 -1.77 24.03 18.04
C ALA A 367 -0.89 25.12 18.67
N GLN A 368 -0.81 25.18 19.99
CA GLN A 368 0.04 26.14 20.71
C GLN A 368 1.53 25.97 20.39
N SER A 369 2.01 24.74 20.21
CA SER A 369 3.42 24.48 19.92
C SER A 369 3.83 24.99 18.53
N GLU A 370 2.96 24.85 17.54
CA GLU A 370 3.22 25.29 16.17
C GLU A 370 2.95 26.78 15.99
N SER A 371 1.88 27.29 16.61
CA SER A 371 1.47 28.69 16.49
C SER A 371 2.50 29.65 17.07
N ARG A 372 3.22 29.25 18.13
CA ARG A 372 4.34 30.02 18.72
C ARG A 372 5.45 30.31 17.73
N ASN A 373 5.79 29.34 16.87
CA ASN A 373 6.85 29.51 15.88
C ASN A 373 6.45 30.50 14.78
N LEU A 374 5.16 30.57 14.46
CA LEU A 374 4.61 31.40 13.39
C LEU A 374 3.95 32.71 13.90
N ARG A 375 3.91 32.92 15.22
CA ARG A 375 3.26 34.05 15.90
C ARG A 375 1.77 34.20 15.54
N ILE A 376 1.07 33.06 15.47
CA ILE A 376 -0.36 33.00 15.16
C ILE A 376 -1.14 32.80 16.45
N GLU A 377 -2.17 33.60 16.66
CA GLU A 377 -3.15 33.41 17.74
C GLU A 377 -4.16 32.34 17.32
N VAL A 378 -4.36 31.34 18.17
CA VAL A 378 -5.35 30.28 17.97
C VAL A 378 -6.28 30.27 19.18
N GLY A 379 -7.55 30.62 18.97
CA GLY A 379 -8.57 30.62 20.01
C GLY A 379 -9.07 29.21 20.34
N ASN A 380 -9.57 29.01 21.56
CA ASN A 380 -10.14 27.72 22.00
C ASN A 380 -11.33 27.31 21.12
N GLU A 381 -12.11 28.28 20.64
CA GLU A 381 -13.25 28.05 19.75
C GLU A 381 -12.86 27.35 18.44
N VAL A 382 -11.63 27.55 17.97
CA VAL A 382 -11.10 26.91 16.76
C VAL A 382 -10.83 25.43 17.02
N ILE A 383 -10.18 25.11 18.15
CA ILE A 383 -9.85 23.73 18.52
C ILE A 383 -11.12 22.93 18.81
N ASP A 384 -12.06 23.53 19.55
CA ASP A 384 -13.37 22.92 19.82
C ASP A 384 -14.13 22.64 18.51
N SER A 385 -14.08 23.58 17.56
CA SER A 385 -14.69 23.39 16.24
C SER A 385 -14.03 22.24 15.47
N ILE A 386 -12.69 22.17 15.42
CA ILE A 386 -11.96 21.09 14.74
C ILE A 386 -12.32 19.73 15.36
N PHE A 387 -12.27 19.63 16.69
CA PHE A 387 -12.60 18.41 17.41
C PHE A 387 -14.05 17.96 17.13
N ARG A 388 -15.02 18.88 17.21
CA ARG A 388 -16.43 18.59 16.92
C ARG A 388 -16.62 18.07 15.49
N LEU A 389 -16.02 18.73 14.50
CA LEU A 389 -16.14 18.34 13.09
C LEU A 389 -15.53 16.97 12.81
N PHE A 390 -14.32 16.70 13.31
CA PHE A 390 -13.68 15.39 13.13
C PHE A 390 -14.48 14.27 13.81
N ARG A 391 -14.91 14.48 15.06
CA ARG A 391 -15.72 13.48 15.76
C ARG A 391 -17.04 13.17 15.05
N ARG A 392 -17.70 14.20 14.49
CA ARG A 392 -18.99 14.04 13.82
C ARG A 392 -18.89 13.44 12.42
N PHE A 393 -17.95 13.91 11.62
CA PHE A 393 -17.89 13.61 10.19
C PHE A 393 -16.81 12.60 9.81
N ARG A 394 -15.83 12.36 10.69
CA ARG A 394 -14.76 11.36 10.51
C ARG A 394 -14.59 10.50 11.77
N PRO A 395 -15.65 9.81 12.23
CA PRO A 395 -15.61 9.02 13.46
C PRO A 395 -14.56 7.88 13.44
N TYR A 396 -14.16 7.43 12.25
CA TYR A 396 -13.10 6.43 12.03
C TYR A 396 -11.67 6.97 12.18
N ASP A 397 -11.46 8.29 12.20
CA ASP A 397 -10.11 8.85 12.36
C ASP A 397 -9.78 8.97 13.85
N ALA A 398 -8.70 8.32 14.29
CA ALA A 398 -8.24 8.43 15.67
C ALA A 398 -7.58 9.79 15.94
N PHE A 399 -7.77 10.30 17.15
CA PHE A 399 -7.07 11.49 17.65
C PHE A 399 -5.68 11.13 18.19
N PRO A 400 -4.66 12.00 17.99
CA PRO A 400 -4.75 13.32 17.38
C PRO A 400 -4.64 13.32 15.84
N GLY A 401 -3.98 12.31 15.25
CA GLY A 401 -3.98 11.94 13.84
C GLY A 401 -4.24 13.03 12.80
N LYS A 402 -5.24 12.79 11.95
CA LYS A 402 -5.61 13.72 10.86
C LYS A 402 -6.11 15.06 11.38
N ALA A 403 -6.70 15.13 12.58
CA ALA A 403 -7.14 16.37 13.18
C ALA A 403 -5.96 17.30 13.52
N ALA A 404 -4.86 16.73 14.03
CA ALA A 404 -3.62 17.46 14.26
C ALA A 404 -3.01 17.93 12.93
N ALA A 405 -2.88 17.04 11.93
CA ALA A 405 -2.36 17.41 10.62
C ALA A 405 -3.18 18.54 9.96
N PHE A 406 -4.51 18.47 10.08
CA PHE A 406 -5.43 19.52 9.62
C PHE A 406 -5.19 20.85 10.36
N THR A 407 -5.01 20.79 11.68
CA THR A 407 -4.71 21.97 12.51
C THR A 407 -3.38 22.62 12.10
N SER A 408 -2.32 21.82 11.97
CA SER A 408 -0.99 22.27 11.56
C SER A 408 -1.02 22.93 10.18
N GLU A 409 -1.72 22.34 9.22
CA GLU A 409 -1.87 22.89 7.88
C GLU A 409 -2.64 24.22 7.88
N LEU A 410 -3.71 24.34 8.67
CA LEU A 410 -4.43 25.61 8.82
C LEU A 410 -3.53 26.72 9.37
N ILE A 411 -2.78 26.43 10.44
CA ILE A 411 -1.84 27.39 11.04
C ILE A 411 -0.80 27.83 10.00
N ARG A 412 -0.21 26.89 9.24
CA ARG A 412 0.75 27.21 8.17
C ARG A 412 0.13 28.07 7.07
N ARG A 413 -1.10 27.78 6.64
CA ARG A 413 -1.82 28.57 5.63
C ARG A 413 -2.13 29.99 6.11
N THR A 414 -2.55 30.14 7.36
CA THR A 414 -2.79 31.45 7.98
C THR A 414 -1.51 32.28 8.01
N GLY A 415 -0.38 31.66 8.38
CA GLY A 415 0.93 32.32 8.32
C GLY A 415 1.34 32.72 6.90
N ALA A 416 1.11 31.86 5.91
CA ALA A 416 1.38 32.17 4.50
C ALA A 416 0.53 33.33 3.96
N LYS A 417 -0.70 33.48 4.48
CA LYS A 417 -1.58 34.63 4.20
C LYS A 417 -1.24 35.89 5.00
N GLN A 418 -0.15 35.86 5.80
CA GLN A 418 0.28 36.94 6.69
C GLN A 418 -0.79 37.37 7.70
N GLN A 419 -1.66 36.44 8.09
CA GLN A 419 -2.66 36.68 9.13
C GLN A 419 -2.09 36.31 10.51
N SER A 420 -2.40 37.11 11.52
CA SER A 420 -1.93 36.90 12.90
C SER A 420 -2.88 36.06 13.75
N ARG A 421 -4.07 35.73 13.27
CA ARG A 421 -5.08 34.96 14.00
C ARG A 421 -5.75 33.93 13.09
N LEU A 422 -5.90 32.70 13.60
CA LEU A 422 -6.68 31.65 12.96
C LEU A 422 -8.15 31.78 13.37
N GLU A 423 -9.04 31.84 12.38
CA GLU A 423 -10.48 31.96 12.59
C GLU A 423 -11.23 30.65 12.33
N THR A 424 -12.36 30.44 13.02
CA THR A 424 -13.27 29.31 12.78
C THR A 424 -13.83 29.29 11.36
N SER A 425 -13.98 30.44 10.70
CA SER A 425 -14.34 30.57 9.29
C SER A 425 -13.38 29.80 8.37
N SER A 426 -12.08 29.83 8.69
CA SER A 426 -11.03 29.12 7.93
C SER A 426 -11.09 27.62 8.14
N VAL A 427 -11.47 27.16 9.34
CA VAL A 427 -11.74 25.74 9.63
C VAL A 427 -12.88 25.25 8.75
N LEU A 428 -14.01 25.96 8.77
CA LEU A 428 -15.21 25.60 8.00
C LEU A 428 -14.91 25.58 6.50
N ALA A 429 -14.32 26.63 5.95
CA ALA A 429 -13.98 26.72 4.53
C ALA A 429 -13.10 25.53 4.09
N ARG A 430 -12.07 25.19 4.87
CA ARG A 430 -11.19 24.07 4.56
C ARG A 430 -11.92 22.72 4.66
N PHE A 431 -12.79 22.56 5.65
CA PHE A 431 -13.57 21.33 5.81
C PHE A 431 -14.57 21.15 4.67
N ILE A 432 -15.19 22.24 4.18
CA ILE A 432 -16.04 22.25 2.98
C ILE A 432 -15.23 21.78 1.76
N ASP A 433 -14.03 22.33 1.55
CA ASP A 433 -13.19 21.93 0.41
C ASP A 433 -12.82 20.44 0.43
N GLU A 434 -12.52 19.88 1.60
CA GLU A 434 -12.16 18.46 1.73
C GLU A 434 -13.37 17.52 1.61
N THR A 435 -14.48 17.85 2.27
CA THR A 435 -15.65 16.95 2.38
C THR A 435 -16.67 17.15 1.27
N GLY A 436 -16.73 18.34 0.71
CA GLY A 436 -17.78 18.79 -0.20
C GLY A 436 -19.13 19.04 0.45
N LEU A 437 -19.24 18.95 1.78
CA LEU A 437 -20.45 19.27 2.52
C LEU A 437 -20.70 20.78 2.52
N PRO A 438 -21.94 21.27 2.33
CA PRO A 438 -22.21 22.69 2.46
C PRO A 438 -22.17 23.12 3.93
N GLU A 439 -21.86 24.40 4.17
CA GLU A 439 -21.68 24.96 5.53
C GLU A 439 -22.85 24.63 6.47
N ARG A 440 -24.08 24.61 5.95
CA ARG A 440 -25.29 24.29 6.72
C ARG A 440 -25.27 22.90 7.37
N PHE A 441 -24.49 21.93 6.86
CA PHE A 441 -24.31 20.63 7.52
C PHE A 441 -23.28 20.70 8.64
N LEU A 442 -22.27 21.55 8.49
CA LEU A 442 -21.18 21.70 9.46
C LEU A 442 -21.60 22.53 10.68
N ARG A 443 -22.65 23.36 10.54
CA ARG A 443 -23.13 24.31 11.54
C ARG A 443 -24.53 23.97 12.03
N ASP A 444 -24.68 23.75 13.33
CA ASP A 444 -25.96 23.35 13.94
C ASP A 444 -26.96 24.50 14.04
N ASP A 445 -26.46 25.74 14.09
CA ASP A 445 -27.25 26.96 14.14
C ASP A 445 -27.93 27.32 12.80
N ILE A 446 -27.52 26.69 11.69
CA ILE A 446 -28.15 26.87 10.38
C ILE A 446 -29.20 25.77 10.17
N PRO A 447 -30.50 26.10 10.09
CA PRO A 447 -31.55 25.11 9.84
C PRO A 447 -31.51 24.62 8.39
N LEU A 448 -31.97 23.39 8.17
CA LEU A 448 -32.27 22.85 6.85
C LEU A 448 -33.74 22.47 6.83
N LYS A 449 -34.54 23.13 6.00
CA LYS A 449 -35.96 22.81 5.87
C LYS A 449 -36.13 21.61 4.96
N GLU A 450 -36.94 20.65 5.42
CA GLU A 450 -37.31 19.47 4.64
C GLU A 450 -37.88 19.84 3.26
N SER A 451 -38.73 20.86 3.20
CA SER A 451 -39.33 21.37 1.96
C SER A 451 -38.29 21.86 0.95
N GLU A 452 -37.16 22.42 1.39
CA GLU A 452 -36.09 22.89 0.49
C GLU A 452 -35.34 21.72 -0.13
N VAL A 453 -35.06 20.69 0.66
CA VAL A 453 -34.42 19.46 0.18
C VAL A 453 -35.32 18.74 -0.82
N LEU A 454 -36.59 18.56 -0.46
CA LEU A 454 -37.57 17.92 -1.33
C LEU A 454 -37.73 18.67 -2.65
N ALA A 455 -37.85 20.01 -2.61
CA ALA A 455 -37.94 20.83 -3.81
C ALA A 455 -36.70 20.67 -4.71
N HIS A 456 -35.50 20.60 -4.12
CA HIS A 456 -34.27 20.38 -4.89
C HIS A 456 -34.27 19.02 -5.60
N LEU A 457 -34.61 17.95 -4.88
CA LEU A 457 -34.63 16.58 -5.43
C LEU A 457 -35.75 16.43 -6.49
N SER A 458 -36.97 16.89 -6.19
CA SER A 458 -38.12 16.79 -7.09
C SER A 458 -37.99 17.67 -8.34
N ALA A 459 -37.21 18.75 -8.29
CA ALA A 459 -36.90 19.54 -9.49
C ALA A 459 -36.04 18.75 -10.50
N ARG A 460 -35.21 17.82 -10.01
CA ARG A 460 -34.36 16.98 -10.88
C ARG A 460 -35.00 15.64 -11.22
N VAL A 461 -35.70 15.01 -10.28
CA VAL A 461 -36.29 13.68 -10.40
C VAL A 461 -37.81 13.80 -10.47
N ILE A 462 -38.35 13.68 -11.68
CA ILE A 462 -39.76 13.94 -11.96
C ILE A 462 -40.58 12.66 -11.82
N GLY A 463 -41.71 12.74 -11.12
CA GLY A 463 -42.68 11.65 -10.99
C GLY A 463 -42.32 10.59 -9.96
N GLN A 464 -41.36 10.87 -9.07
CA GLN A 464 -40.86 9.94 -8.05
C GLN A 464 -40.92 10.59 -6.65
N ASP A 465 -42.10 11.10 -6.28
CA ASP A 465 -42.28 11.91 -5.06
C ASP A 465 -41.95 11.13 -3.79
N GLU A 466 -42.35 9.86 -3.71
CA GLU A 466 -42.05 8.98 -2.59
C GLU A 466 -40.53 8.77 -2.44
N ALA A 467 -39.84 8.47 -3.53
CA ALA A 467 -38.39 8.32 -3.53
C ALA A 467 -37.66 9.60 -3.09
N CYS A 468 -38.15 10.77 -3.54
CA CYS A 468 -37.60 12.05 -3.13
C CYS A 468 -37.85 12.34 -1.64
N ARG A 469 -39.01 11.97 -1.07
CA ARG A 469 -39.30 12.11 0.36
C ARG A 469 -38.43 11.20 1.22
N THR A 470 -38.21 9.95 0.80
CA THR A 470 -37.31 9.04 1.51
C THR A 470 -35.89 9.58 1.51
N ALA A 471 -35.35 9.98 0.35
CA ALA A 471 -34.03 10.61 0.27
C ALA A 471 -33.92 11.89 1.13
N THR A 472 -34.99 12.70 1.17
CA THR A 472 -35.06 13.90 2.01
C THR A 472 -34.97 13.58 3.50
N SER A 473 -35.61 12.51 3.95
CA SER A 473 -35.58 12.05 5.35
C SER A 473 -34.15 11.67 5.79
N VAL A 474 -33.37 11.08 4.87
CA VAL A 474 -31.97 10.70 5.12
C VAL A 474 -31.08 11.93 5.28
N ILE A 475 -31.20 12.87 4.34
CA ILE A 475 -30.44 14.12 4.35
C ILE A 475 -30.73 14.93 5.62
N THR A 476 -32.00 14.98 6.04
CA THR A 476 -32.41 15.68 7.27
C THR A 476 -31.95 14.95 8.54
N THR A 477 -31.98 13.62 8.56
CA THR A 477 -31.43 12.80 9.66
C THR A 477 -29.92 13.02 9.83
N PHE A 478 -29.18 13.03 8.73
CA PHE A 478 -27.75 13.34 8.73
C PHE A 478 -27.47 14.77 9.22
N LYS A 479 -28.26 15.75 8.76
CA LYS A 479 -28.19 17.13 9.27
C LYS A 479 -28.49 17.23 10.77
N ALA A 480 -29.42 16.43 11.29
CA ALA A 480 -29.70 16.35 12.72
C ALA A 480 -28.59 15.63 13.51
N GLY A 481 -27.70 14.89 12.85
CA GLY A 481 -26.64 14.12 13.50
C GLY A 481 -27.17 12.91 14.27
N LEU A 482 -28.30 12.36 13.84
CA LEU A 482 -28.95 11.21 14.46
C LEU A 482 -28.63 9.88 13.75
N ASN A 483 -27.74 9.90 12.77
CA ASN A 483 -27.24 8.71 12.10
C ASN A 483 -26.30 7.91 13.03
N ASP A 484 -26.28 6.58 12.86
CA ASP A 484 -25.30 5.71 13.51
C ASP A 484 -23.90 6.06 12.97
N PRO A 485 -22.91 6.45 13.81
CA PRO A 485 -21.57 6.80 13.36
C PRO A 485 -20.74 5.59 12.92
N THR A 486 -21.18 4.37 13.20
CA THR A 486 -20.49 3.12 12.86
C THR A 486 -20.87 2.58 11.49
N ARG A 487 -22.03 2.98 10.95
CA ARG A 487 -22.56 2.55 9.65
C ARG A 487 -22.37 3.63 8.58
N PRO A 488 -22.52 3.32 7.28
CA PRO A 488 -22.63 4.35 6.25
C PRO A 488 -23.76 5.35 6.57
N LEU A 489 -23.69 6.57 5.99
CA LEU A 489 -24.69 7.63 6.24
C LEU A 489 -26.12 7.21 5.83
N GLY A 490 -26.22 6.26 4.92
CA GLY A 490 -27.45 5.56 4.60
C GLY A 490 -27.20 4.47 3.55
N VAL A 491 -27.98 3.39 3.63
CA VAL A 491 -27.91 2.23 2.74
C VAL A 491 -29.28 1.99 2.13
N PHE A 492 -29.45 2.30 0.84
CA PHE A 492 -30.74 2.20 0.15
C PHE A 492 -30.71 1.24 -1.02
N LEU A 493 -31.84 0.58 -1.25
CA LEU A 493 -32.09 -0.16 -2.48
C LEU A 493 -33.19 0.52 -3.29
N PHE A 494 -32.82 1.12 -4.42
CA PHE A 494 -33.74 1.75 -5.36
C PHE A 494 -34.25 0.69 -6.34
N SER A 495 -35.52 0.31 -6.19
CA SER A 495 -36.15 -0.77 -6.96
C SER A 495 -37.22 -0.23 -7.90
N GLY A 496 -37.21 -0.64 -9.16
CA GLY A 496 -38.21 -0.21 -10.14
C GLY A 496 -37.78 -0.42 -11.60
N PRO A 497 -38.57 -0.02 -12.60
CA PRO A 497 -38.23 -0.22 -14.00
C PRO A 497 -36.97 0.54 -14.45
N THR A 498 -36.44 0.18 -15.62
CA THR A 498 -35.31 0.92 -16.19
C THR A 498 -35.76 2.31 -16.66
N GLY A 499 -34.88 3.30 -16.53
CA GLY A 499 -35.13 4.65 -17.08
C GLY A 499 -36.13 5.53 -16.32
N VAL A 500 -36.49 5.16 -15.09
CA VAL A 500 -37.46 5.92 -14.24
C VAL A 500 -36.81 6.98 -13.35
N GLY A 501 -35.47 7.01 -13.24
CA GLY A 501 -34.74 8.07 -12.50
C GLY A 501 -33.89 7.62 -11.31
N LYS A 502 -33.69 6.31 -11.09
CA LYS A 502 -32.88 5.76 -9.96
C LYS A 502 -31.46 6.38 -9.87
N THR A 503 -30.72 6.34 -10.98
CA THR A 503 -29.38 6.93 -11.08
C THR A 503 -29.39 8.46 -10.96
N GLU A 504 -30.44 9.12 -11.47
CA GLU A 504 -30.56 10.58 -11.40
C GLU A 504 -30.83 11.06 -9.96
N LEU A 505 -31.64 10.32 -9.18
CA LEU A 505 -31.80 10.61 -7.75
C LEU A 505 -30.47 10.46 -7.00
N SER A 506 -29.71 9.41 -7.30
CA SER A 506 -28.38 9.18 -6.71
C SER A 506 -27.42 10.34 -6.99
N ARG A 507 -27.40 10.83 -8.24
CA ARG A 507 -26.63 12.02 -8.62
C ARG A 507 -27.15 13.28 -7.90
N SER A 508 -28.46 13.47 -7.82
CA SER A 508 -29.05 14.61 -7.12
C SER A 508 -28.71 14.64 -5.62
N ILE A 509 -28.65 13.47 -4.97
CA ILE A 509 -28.19 13.34 -3.57
C ILE A 509 -26.71 13.70 -3.47
N SER A 510 -25.87 13.18 -4.38
CA SER A 510 -24.45 13.49 -4.44
C SER A 510 -24.19 14.99 -4.61
N ASP A 511 -24.88 15.64 -5.55
CA ASP A 511 -24.74 17.08 -5.81
C ASP A 511 -25.20 17.91 -4.62
N PHE A 512 -26.31 17.52 -3.97
CA PHE A 512 -26.84 18.25 -2.82
C PHE A 512 -25.90 18.17 -1.61
N LEU A 513 -25.43 16.96 -1.28
CA LEU A 513 -24.62 16.68 -0.11
C LEU A 513 -23.15 17.03 -0.33
N PHE A 514 -22.55 16.63 -1.44
CA PHE A 514 -21.09 16.65 -1.63
C PHE A 514 -20.61 17.54 -2.78
N GLY A 515 -21.53 18.16 -3.53
CA GLY A 515 -21.21 19.00 -4.70
C GLY A 515 -20.62 20.37 -4.39
N HIS A 516 -20.19 20.63 -3.15
CA HIS A 516 -19.61 21.91 -2.74
C HIS A 516 -18.07 21.81 -2.72
N GLY A 517 -17.35 22.93 -2.87
CA GLY A 517 -15.89 22.95 -2.89
C GLY A 517 -15.25 22.72 -4.27
N GLY A 518 -13.94 22.44 -4.29
CA GLY A 518 -13.12 22.44 -5.52
C GLY A 518 -13.21 21.20 -6.42
N SER A 519 -13.90 20.13 -6.00
CA SER A 519 -14.05 18.87 -6.76
C SER A 519 -15.53 18.53 -6.89
N SER A 520 -16.02 18.40 -8.12
CA SER A 520 -17.46 18.33 -8.43
C SER A 520 -18.02 16.92 -8.57
N ASP A 521 -17.20 15.90 -8.85
CA ASP A 521 -17.69 14.51 -8.97
C ASP A 521 -17.40 13.71 -7.70
N ARG A 522 -18.48 13.43 -6.97
CA ARG A 522 -18.49 12.68 -5.71
C ARG A 522 -19.35 11.43 -5.81
N LEU A 523 -19.68 10.99 -7.03
CA LEU A 523 -20.46 9.78 -7.29
C LEU A 523 -19.52 8.65 -7.73
N VAL A 524 -19.26 7.69 -6.86
CA VAL A 524 -18.48 6.50 -7.15
C VAL A 524 -19.44 5.41 -7.65
N ARG A 525 -19.50 5.21 -8.97
CA ARG A 525 -20.39 4.23 -9.61
C ARG A 525 -19.67 2.91 -9.93
N LEU A 526 -20.33 1.79 -9.64
CA LEU A 526 -19.93 0.44 -10.02
C LEU A 526 -21.10 -0.26 -10.72
N ASP A 527 -20.82 -0.93 -11.83
CA ASP A 527 -21.78 -1.81 -12.50
C ASP A 527 -21.62 -3.23 -12.00
N MET A 528 -22.63 -3.78 -11.33
CA MET A 528 -22.57 -5.12 -10.73
C MET A 528 -22.57 -6.24 -11.77
N SER A 529 -22.89 -5.95 -13.04
CA SER A 529 -22.70 -6.91 -14.13
C SER A 529 -21.24 -7.31 -14.32
N GLU A 530 -20.29 -6.39 -14.06
CA GLU A 530 -18.85 -6.68 -14.07
C GLU A 530 -18.41 -7.61 -12.93
N TYR A 531 -19.25 -7.79 -11.90
CA TYR A 531 -19.00 -8.54 -10.67
C TYR A 531 -19.88 -9.80 -10.55
N SER A 532 -20.32 -10.35 -11.68
CA SER A 532 -21.16 -11.56 -11.77
C SER A 532 -20.38 -12.89 -11.71
N GLY A 533 -19.10 -12.88 -12.07
CA GLY A 533 -18.27 -14.09 -12.18
C GLY A 533 -17.52 -14.48 -10.90
N HIS A 534 -16.84 -15.63 -10.93
CA HIS A 534 -16.00 -16.12 -9.83
C HIS A 534 -14.90 -15.10 -9.47
N GLY A 535 -14.59 -14.99 -8.18
CA GLY A 535 -13.58 -14.04 -7.68
C GLY A 535 -14.01 -12.56 -7.78
N ALA A 536 -15.30 -12.27 -8.01
CA ALA A 536 -15.81 -10.91 -8.05
C ALA A 536 -15.57 -10.13 -6.74
N SER A 537 -15.73 -10.80 -5.59
CA SER A 537 -15.45 -10.24 -4.27
C SER A 537 -13.98 -9.81 -4.13
N GLU A 538 -13.03 -10.63 -4.60
CA GLU A 538 -11.62 -10.29 -4.59
C GLU A 538 -11.29 -9.13 -5.54
N ARG A 539 -11.90 -9.07 -6.72
CA ARG A 539 -11.76 -7.92 -7.65
C ARG A 539 -12.33 -6.62 -7.07
N LEU A 540 -13.37 -6.71 -6.25
CA LEU A 540 -13.95 -5.55 -5.57
C LEU A 540 -12.97 -4.94 -4.55
N ILE A 541 -12.17 -5.78 -3.88
CA ILE A 541 -11.18 -5.35 -2.88
C ILE A 541 -9.82 -5.05 -3.49
N SER A 542 -9.37 -5.86 -4.44
CA SER A 542 -8.01 -5.85 -4.94
C SER A 542 -7.88 -5.86 -6.45
N ASP A 543 -6.83 -5.20 -6.95
CA ASP A 543 -6.41 -5.27 -8.34
C ASP A 543 -5.55 -6.51 -8.61
N SER A 544 -5.21 -6.74 -9.88
CA SER A 544 -4.41 -7.88 -10.34
C SER A 544 -3.00 -7.96 -9.74
N ARG A 545 -2.54 -6.90 -9.06
CA ARG A 545 -1.25 -6.85 -8.37
C ARG A 545 -1.39 -7.02 -6.85
N GLY A 546 -2.59 -7.32 -6.35
CA GLY A 546 -2.87 -7.44 -4.90
C GLY A 546 -2.93 -6.11 -4.16
N ASN A 547 -2.92 -4.97 -4.88
CA ASN A 547 -3.17 -3.67 -4.28
C ASN A 547 -4.66 -3.42 -4.17
N ALA A 548 -5.08 -2.35 -3.46
CA ALA A 548 -6.49 -2.00 -3.39
C ALA A 548 -7.09 -1.74 -4.78
N SER A 549 -8.33 -2.15 -5.00
CA SER A 549 -9.07 -1.90 -6.25
C SER A 549 -9.20 -0.38 -6.51
N ASP A 550 -9.47 -0.01 -7.77
CA ASP A 550 -9.73 1.39 -8.12
C ASP A 550 -10.90 1.98 -7.32
N PHE A 551 -11.95 1.18 -7.11
CA PHE A 551 -13.08 1.52 -6.25
C PHE A 551 -12.63 1.92 -4.83
N LEU A 552 -11.88 1.05 -4.15
CA LEU A 552 -11.43 1.34 -2.78
C LEU A 552 -10.44 2.51 -2.75
N LYS A 553 -9.59 2.67 -3.77
CA LYS A 553 -8.69 3.82 -3.89
C LYS A 553 -9.48 5.13 -3.99
N ARG A 554 -10.54 5.19 -4.80
CA ARG A 554 -11.41 6.37 -4.92
C ARG A 554 -12.07 6.72 -3.60
N VAL A 555 -12.63 5.73 -2.89
CA VAL A 555 -13.27 5.96 -1.58
C VAL A 555 -12.25 6.37 -0.51
N ARG A 556 -11.05 5.79 -0.49
CA ARG A 556 -9.97 6.22 0.43
C ARG A 556 -9.54 7.67 0.20
N ASN A 557 -9.45 8.08 -1.08
CA ASN A 557 -9.10 9.45 -1.44
C ASN A 557 -10.25 10.41 -1.15
N GLN A 558 -11.50 9.96 -1.32
CA GLN A 558 -12.69 10.75 -1.08
C GLN A 558 -13.78 9.95 -0.33
N PRO A 559 -13.73 9.90 1.00
CA PRO A 559 -14.69 9.12 1.79
C PRO A 559 -16.08 9.77 1.89
N PHE A 560 -16.18 11.07 1.62
CA PHE A 560 -17.45 11.80 1.52
C PHE A 560 -17.95 11.73 0.08
N CYS A 561 -18.72 10.69 -0.21
CA CYS A 561 -19.21 10.40 -1.55
C CYS A 561 -20.54 9.63 -1.51
N VAL A 562 -21.19 9.54 -2.66
CA VAL A 562 -22.26 8.56 -2.90
C VAL A 562 -21.66 7.38 -3.64
N VAL A 563 -21.81 6.16 -3.10
CA VAL A 563 -21.43 4.92 -3.78
C VAL A 563 -22.68 4.34 -4.43
N LEU A 564 -22.68 4.25 -5.76
CA LEU A 564 -23.77 3.70 -6.56
C LEU A 564 -23.40 2.31 -7.06
N LEU A 565 -24.08 1.29 -6.53
CA LEU A 565 -24.00 -0.10 -6.98
C LEU A 565 -25.16 -0.37 -7.95
N ASP A 566 -24.89 -0.25 -9.24
CA ASP A 566 -25.91 -0.34 -10.29
C ASP A 566 -26.22 -1.80 -10.64
N GLU A 567 -27.50 -2.13 -10.82
CA GLU A 567 -28.00 -3.47 -11.14
C GLU A 567 -27.54 -4.56 -10.17
N ILE A 568 -27.73 -4.33 -8.86
CA ILE A 568 -27.22 -5.19 -7.78
C ILE A 568 -27.61 -6.67 -7.92
N GLU A 569 -28.77 -6.97 -8.53
CA GLU A 569 -29.22 -8.34 -8.79
C GLU A 569 -28.30 -9.14 -9.75
N LYS A 570 -27.38 -8.47 -10.45
CA LYS A 570 -26.40 -9.10 -11.35
C LYS A 570 -25.10 -9.51 -10.64
N GLY A 571 -24.87 -9.04 -9.43
CA GLY A 571 -23.68 -9.36 -8.64
C GLY A 571 -23.64 -10.82 -8.17
N SER A 572 -22.43 -11.33 -7.96
CA SER A 572 -22.22 -12.65 -7.34
C SER A 572 -22.67 -12.66 -5.87
N PRO A 573 -23.20 -13.78 -5.34
CA PRO A 573 -23.50 -13.94 -3.91
C PRO A 573 -22.34 -13.56 -2.98
N ASP A 574 -21.10 -13.88 -3.37
CA ASP A 574 -19.89 -13.59 -2.60
C ASP A 574 -19.66 -12.07 -2.42
N VAL A 575 -20.14 -11.27 -3.37
CA VAL A 575 -20.13 -9.80 -3.26
C VAL A 575 -21.16 -9.34 -2.24
N PHE A 576 -22.34 -9.96 -2.20
CA PHE A 576 -23.36 -9.63 -1.21
C PHE A 576 -22.88 -9.93 0.21
N ASP A 577 -22.20 -11.07 0.42
CA ASP A 577 -21.59 -11.42 1.72
C ASP A 577 -20.58 -10.37 2.19
N MET A 578 -19.76 -9.84 1.28
CA MET A 578 -18.83 -8.78 1.58
C MET A 578 -19.53 -7.45 1.92
N LEU A 579 -20.60 -7.13 1.18
CA LEU A 579 -21.37 -5.91 1.41
C LEU A 579 -22.10 -5.92 2.75
N LEU A 580 -22.49 -7.09 3.30
CA LEU A 580 -23.05 -7.20 4.65
C LEU A 580 -22.12 -6.56 5.69
N GLY A 581 -20.83 -6.92 5.67
CA GLY A 581 -19.83 -6.35 6.57
C GLY A 581 -19.67 -4.83 6.37
N LEU A 582 -19.75 -4.35 5.12
CA LEU A 582 -19.73 -2.91 4.82
C LEU A 582 -20.93 -2.19 5.41
N PHE A 583 -22.14 -2.73 5.28
CA PHE A 583 -23.38 -2.11 5.76
C PHE A 583 -23.47 -2.05 7.28
N ASP A 584 -22.80 -2.98 7.96
CA ASP A 584 -22.79 -3.10 9.42
C ASP A 584 -21.69 -2.28 10.08
N GLU A 585 -20.46 -2.42 9.60
CA GLU A 585 -19.29 -1.80 10.24
C GLU A 585 -18.85 -0.53 9.54
N GLY A 586 -19.48 -0.18 8.42
CA GLY A 586 -19.11 0.99 7.62
C GLY A 586 -17.68 0.91 7.10
N ARG A 587 -17.11 -0.28 6.94
CA ARG A 587 -15.73 -0.47 6.50
C ARG A 587 -15.52 -1.77 5.73
N LEU A 588 -14.51 -1.79 4.87
CA LEU A 588 -13.98 -3.00 4.24
C LEU A 588 -12.51 -3.16 4.55
N THR A 589 -12.12 -4.39 4.89
CA THR A 589 -10.74 -4.74 5.21
C THR A 589 -10.25 -5.76 4.20
N ASP A 590 -9.11 -5.49 3.57
CA ASP A 590 -8.52 -6.45 2.64
C ASP A 590 -7.78 -7.60 3.35
N ARG A 591 -7.27 -8.58 2.58
CA ARG A 591 -6.50 -9.72 3.12
C ARG A 591 -5.24 -9.33 3.90
N PHE A 592 -4.82 -8.09 3.75
CA PHE A 592 -3.63 -7.50 4.33
C PHE A 592 -3.96 -6.61 5.54
N GLY A 593 -5.23 -6.47 5.94
CA GLY A 593 -5.59 -5.62 7.07
C GLY A 593 -5.69 -4.13 6.72
N ARG A 594 -5.60 -3.74 5.44
CA ARG A 594 -5.82 -2.35 5.03
C ARG A 594 -7.30 -2.06 5.03
N VAL A 595 -7.72 -1.11 5.86
CA VAL A 595 -9.12 -0.71 6.04
C VAL A 595 -9.50 0.44 5.09
N THR A 596 -10.69 0.36 4.50
CA THR A 596 -11.37 1.46 3.79
C THR A 596 -12.66 1.78 4.53
N ASN A 597 -12.85 3.04 4.95
CA ASN A 597 -14.04 3.48 5.66
C ASN A 597 -15.09 4.07 4.72
N PHE A 598 -16.35 3.71 4.96
CA PHE A 598 -17.56 4.10 4.25
C PHE A 598 -18.57 4.84 5.16
N GLN A 599 -18.23 5.07 6.43
CA GLN A 599 -19.09 5.77 7.41
C GLN A 599 -19.51 7.19 6.99
N SER A 600 -18.74 7.83 6.11
CA SER A 600 -19.07 9.15 5.54
C SER A 600 -19.72 9.08 4.15
N ALA A 601 -20.00 7.88 3.65
CA ALA A 601 -20.58 7.66 2.34
C ALA A 601 -22.07 7.31 2.44
N VAL A 602 -22.83 7.67 1.41
CA VAL A 602 -24.19 7.15 1.18
C VAL A 602 -24.09 6.01 0.18
N ILE A 603 -24.59 4.83 0.54
CA ILE A 603 -24.59 3.67 -0.34
C ILE A 603 -25.98 3.53 -0.98
N ILE A 604 -26.02 3.55 -2.30
CA ILE A 604 -27.23 3.37 -3.09
C ILE A 604 -27.04 2.19 -4.01
N MET A 605 -27.92 1.22 -3.91
CA MET A 605 -28.05 0.12 -4.86
C MET A 605 -29.21 0.41 -5.81
N THR A 606 -29.08 0.07 -7.08
CA THR A 606 -30.22 0.08 -8.01
C THR A 606 -30.56 -1.35 -8.39
N SER A 607 -31.85 -1.62 -8.55
CA SER A 607 -32.32 -2.90 -9.03
C SER A 607 -33.52 -2.77 -9.94
N ASN A 608 -33.65 -3.72 -10.88
CA ASN A 608 -34.83 -3.88 -11.71
C ASN A 608 -35.76 -5.01 -11.21
N LEU A 609 -35.53 -5.54 -10.00
CA LEU A 609 -36.42 -6.51 -9.37
C LEU A 609 -37.86 -5.96 -9.27
N GLY A 610 -38.85 -6.82 -9.52
CA GLY A 610 -40.26 -6.42 -9.53
C GLY A 610 -40.74 -5.63 -10.77
N ALA A 611 -39.84 -5.21 -11.68
CA ALA A 611 -40.22 -4.41 -12.85
C ALA A 611 -40.89 -5.20 -14.01
N GLY A 612 -40.85 -6.53 -13.97
CA GLY A 612 -41.28 -7.40 -15.08
C GLY A 612 -42.60 -8.15 -14.88
N ARG A 613 -43.27 -8.00 -13.73
CA ARG A 613 -44.58 -8.60 -13.48
C ARG A 613 -45.65 -7.53 -13.64
N ASP A 614 -46.08 -7.33 -14.88
CA ASP A 614 -47.43 -6.81 -15.10
C ASP A 614 -48.39 -7.77 -14.37
N GLY A 615 -49.26 -7.23 -13.51
CA GLY A 615 -50.26 -8.01 -12.81
C GLY A 615 -50.94 -8.96 -13.79
N GLY A 616 -50.89 -10.27 -13.51
CA GLY A 616 -51.63 -11.23 -14.30
C GLY A 616 -53.10 -10.84 -14.30
N LEU A 617 -53.78 -10.94 -15.45
CA LEU A 617 -55.23 -10.78 -15.56
C LEU A 617 -55.92 -11.69 -14.53
N GLY A 618 -56.29 -11.13 -13.39
CA GLY A 618 -56.96 -11.82 -12.30
C GLY A 618 -57.86 -10.81 -11.60
N PHE A 619 -59.13 -11.16 -11.43
CA PHE A 619 -60.13 -10.31 -10.77
C PHE A 619 -59.78 -10.14 -9.28
N GLY A 620 -58.97 -9.13 -8.98
CA GLY A 620 -58.60 -8.65 -7.65
C GLY A 620 -58.00 -7.27 -7.80
N GLN A 621 -58.20 -6.38 -6.82
CA GLN A 621 -57.72 -4.99 -6.86
C GLN A 621 -56.28 -4.89 -7.39
N ASP A 622 -56.06 -4.00 -8.37
CA ASP A 622 -54.74 -3.60 -8.89
C ASP A 622 -53.82 -3.18 -7.74
N ARG A 623 -53.14 -4.15 -7.12
CA ARG A 623 -52.00 -3.88 -6.26
C ARG A 623 -50.79 -3.84 -7.19
N GLY A 624 -50.15 -2.67 -7.25
CA GLY A 624 -48.88 -2.50 -7.96
C GLY A 624 -47.82 -3.51 -7.49
N PRO A 625 -46.68 -3.60 -8.19
CA PRO A 625 -45.61 -4.52 -7.82
C PRO A 625 -45.16 -4.28 -6.37
N ASP A 626 -45.23 -5.34 -5.56
CA ASP A 626 -44.69 -5.35 -4.20
C ASP A 626 -43.18 -5.52 -4.29
N TYR A 627 -42.48 -4.39 -4.39
CA TYR A 627 -41.03 -4.36 -4.53
C TYR A 627 -40.32 -4.97 -3.31
N ASP A 628 -40.84 -4.76 -2.10
CA ASP A 628 -40.29 -5.35 -0.88
C ASP A 628 -40.36 -6.88 -0.93
N ALA A 629 -41.50 -7.45 -1.32
CA ALA A 629 -41.64 -8.90 -1.43
C ALA A 629 -40.67 -9.50 -2.48
N GLU A 630 -40.45 -8.82 -3.60
CA GLU A 630 -39.51 -9.30 -4.64
C GLU A 630 -38.05 -9.17 -4.19
N VAL A 631 -37.70 -8.12 -3.46
CA VAL A 631 -36.37 -7.96 -2.87
C VAL A 631 -36.13 -9.05 -1.81
N MET A 632 -37.09 -9.31 -0.91
CA MET A 632 -36.99 -10.37 0.09
C MET A 632 -36.92 -11.79 -0.50
N ARG A 633 -37.46 -11.98 -1.71
CA ARG A 633 -37.35 -13.26 -2.44
C ARG A 633 -35.99 -13.46 -3.06
N PHE A 634 -35.36 -12.39 -3.54
CA PHE A 634 -34.05 -12.45 -4.20
C PHE A 634 -32.90 -12.46 -3.18
N PHE A 635 -32.92 -11.51 -2.25
CA PHE A 635 -31.89 -11.37 -1.22
C PHE A 635 -32.25 -12.18 0.02
N ARG A 636 -31.22 -12.72 0.68
CA ARG A 636 -31.41 -13.38 1.98
C ARG A 636 -31.87 -12.36 3.04
N PRO A 637 -32.63 -12.77 4.06
CA PRO A 637 -33.11 -11.87 5.10
C PRO A 637 -32.01 -11.04 5.78
N GLU A 638 -30.80 -11.61 5.93
CA GLU A 638 -29.66 -10.91 6.52
C GLU A 638 -29.30 -9.66 5.71
N PHE A 639 -29.34 -9.73 4.38
CA PHE A 639 -29.03 -8.60 3.50
C PHE A 639 -30.12 -7.54 3.52
N TYR A 640 -31.39 -7.95 3.44
CA TYR A 640 -32.53 -7.04 3.51
C TYR A 640 -32.53 -6.24 4.82
N ASN A 641 -32.28 -6.90 5.94
CA ASN A 641 -32.28 -6.26 7.27
C ASN A 641 -31.11 -5.29 7.50
N ARG A 642 -30.11 -5.23 6.61
CA ARG A 642 -29.03 -4.23 6.66
C ARG A 642 -29.33 -2.98 5.83
N LEU A 643 -30.40 -3.00 5.04
CA LEU A 643 -30.87 -1.83 4.30
C LEU A 643 -31.60 -0.89 5.24
N ASP A 644 -31.36 0.41 5.12
CA ASP A 644 -32.15 1.41 5.84
C ASP A 644 -33.52 1.62 5.17
N GLY A 645 -33.65 1.24 3.90
CA GLY A 645 -34.94 1.17 3.22
C GLY A 645 -34.86 0.71 1.76
N VAL A 646 -35.93 0.07 1.31
CA VAL A 646 -36.22 -0.16 -0.11
C VAL A 646 -37.05 1.00 -0.62
N VAL A 647 -36.57 1.67 -1.66
CA VAL A 647 -37.24 2.82 -2.27
C VAL A 647 -37.84 2.36 -3.59
N ALA A 648 -39.16 2.30 -3.64
CA ALA A 648 -39.91 1.96 -4.84
C ALA A 648 -39.91 3.13 -5.84
N PHE A 649 -39.60 2.83 -7.09
CA PHE A 649 -39.71 3.75 -8.22
C PHE A 649 -40.83 3.29 -9.14
N GLN A 650 -41.80 4.18 -9.34
CA GLN A 650 -42.97 3.88 -10.13
C GLN A 650 -42.68 4.06 -11.63
N PRO A 651 -43.35 3.28 -12.51
CA PRO A 651 -43.34 3.56 -13.94
C PRO A 651 -43.76 5.01 -14.23
N LEU A 652 -43.06 5.66 -15.16
CA LEU A 652 -43.37 7.05 -15.52
C LEU A 652 -44.68 7.13 -16.30
N GLY A 653 -45.54 8.08 -15.94
CA GLY A 653 -46.73 8.42 -16.73
C GLY A 653 -46.42 9.43 -17.84
N GLU A 654 -47.35 9.60 -18.79
CA GLU A 654 -47.21 10.53 -19.92
C GLU A 654 -46.93 11.97 -19.46
N GLU A 655 -47.59 12.43 -18.40
CA GLU A 655 -47.37 13.78 -17.86
C GLU A 655 -45.94 13.96 -17.31
N SER A 656 -45.39 12.95 -16.63
CA SER A 656 -44.03 12.97 -16.12
C SER A 656 -43.03 13.01 -17.27
N ILE A 657 -43.24 12.21 -18.32
CA ILE A 657 -42.37 12.22 -19.52
C ILE A 657 -42.42 13.57 -20.22
N ARG A 658 -43.60 14.19 -20.32
CA ARG A 658 -43.74 15.55 -20.87
C ARG A 658 -42.90 16.56 -20.09
N LYS A 659 -42.99 16.55 -18.75
CA LYS A 659 -42.19 17.42 -17.88
C LYS A 659 -40.69 17.14 -18.01
N ILE A 660 -40.29 15.87 -18.15
CA ILE A 660 -38.89 15.48 -18.38
C ILE A 660 -38.40 16.03 -19.73
N ALA A 661 -39.19 15.90 -20.81
CA ALA A 661 -38.83 16.41 -22.13
C ALA A 661 -38.62 17.93 -22.12
N GLU A 662 -39.49 18.67 -21.41
CA GLU A 662 -39.37 20.11 -21.24
C GLU A 662 -38.11 20.51 -20.44
N LYS A 663 -37.80 19.75 -19.38
CA LYS A 663 -36.56 19.92 -18.60
C LYS A 663 -35.32 19.69 -19.47
N GLU A 664 -35.25 18.60 -20.23
CA GLU A 664 -34.11 18.27 -21.10
C GLU A 664 -33.89 19.32 -22.21
N LEU A 665 -34.97 19.85 -22.81
CA LEU A 665 -34.88 20.98 -23.75
C LEU A 665 -34.33 22.25 -23.09
N SER A 666 -34.77 22.51 -21.85
CA SER A 666 -34.28 23.66 -21.08
C SER A 666 -32.79 23.54 -20.73
N GLU A 667 -32.31 22.34 -20.42
CA GLU A 667 -30.88 22.09 -20.19
C GLU A 667 -30.07 22.15 -21.49
N LEU A 668 -30.62 21.67 -22.61
CA LEU A 668 -30.02 21.82 -23.94
C LEU A 668 -29.77 23.29 -24.27
N ALA A 669 -30.73 24.17 -23.99
CA ALA A 669 -30.63 25.61 -24.23
C ALA A 669 -29.54 26.32 -23.42
N LYS A 670 -29.07 25.72 -22.32
CA LYS A 670 -28.00 26.27 -21.45
C LYS A 670 -26.60 25.86 -21.88
N ARG A 671 -26.44 24.97 -22.87
CA ARG A 671 -25.12 24.47 -23.29
C ARG A 671 -24.23 25.61 -23.82
N GLU A 672 -22.94 25.48 -23.56
CA GLU A 672 -21.92 26.51 -23.84
C GLU A 672 -21.91 26.99 -25.30
N GLY A 673 -22.19 26.09 -26.25
CA GLY A 673 -22.29 26.43 -27.67
C GLY A 673 -23.36 27.48 -27.99
N PHE A 674 -24.48 27.48 -27.26
CA PHE A 674 -25.53 28.49 -27.39
C PHE A 674 -25.18 29.76 -26.60
N ALA A 675 -24.71 29.58 -25.36
CA ALA A 675 -24.38 30.70 -24.47
C ALA A 675 -23.27 31.60 -25.02
N LYS A 676 -22.18 31.03 -25.58
CA LYS A 676 -21.08 31.80 -26.19
C LYS A 676 -21.49 32.55 -27.45
N ALA A 677 -22.47 32.01 -28.19
CA ALA A 677 -22.97 32.61 -29.42
C ALA A 677 -24.16 33.56 -29.17
N GLY A 678 -24.59 33.75 -27.92
CA GLY A 678 -25.78 34.54 -27.59
C GLY A 678 -27.10 33.96 -28.12
N ILE A 679 -27.10 32.68 -28.52
CA ILE A 679 -28.27 32.04 -29.13
C ILE A 679 -29.25 31.65 -28.02
N ARG A 680 -30.49 32.12 -28.14
CA ARG A 680 -31.60 31.70 -27.29
C ARG A 680 -32.42 30.64 -28.02
N LEU A 681 -32.80 29.59 -27.31
CA LEU A 681 -33.73 28.58 -27.84
C LEU A 681 -35.12 28.82 -27.24
N SER A 682 -36.13 28.76 -28.09
CA SER A 682 -37.54 28.74 -27.70
C SER A 682 -38.25 27.62 -28.45
N TRP A 683 -39.30 27.03 -27.90
CA TRP A 683 -39.99 25.90 -28.51
C TRP A 683 -41.49 25.96 -28.31
N ASP A 684 -42.24 25.45 -29.27
CA ASP A 684 -43.68 25.24 -29.13
C ASP A 684 -43.97 24.00 -28.25
N SER A 685 -45.07 24.06 -27.51
CA SER A 685 -45.68 22.94 -26.77
C SER A 685 -45.82 21.66 -27.61
N LYS A 686 -46.04 21.78 -28.92
CA LYS A 686 -46.11 20.65 -29.86
C LYS A 686 -44.80 19.88 -29.97
N VAL A 687 -43.65 20.55 -29.85
CA VAL A 687 -42.33 19.89 -29.85
C VAL A 687 -42.20 18.99 -28.63
N VAL A 688 -42.58 19.50 -27.45
CA VAL A 688 -42.55 18.75 -26.19
C VAL A 688 -43.50 17.55 -26.25
N GLN A 689 -44.72 17.74 -26.79
CA GLN A 689 -45.68 16.64 -26.96
C GLN A 689 -45.17 15.56 -27.93
N MET A 690 -44.55 15.97 -29.04
CA MET A 690 -43.97 15.03 -30.01
C MET A 690 -42.85 14.22 -29.37
N LEU A 691 -41.91 14.88 -28.68
CA LEU A 691 -40.82 14.23 -27.97
C LEU A 691 -41.32 13.30 -26.87
N ALA A 692 -42.34 13.71 -26.12
CA ALA A 692 -42.93 12.87 -25.07
C ALA A 692 -43.61 11.63 -25.67
N LYS A 693 -44.31 11.76 -26.79
CA LYS A 693 -44.99 10.64 -27.46
C LYS A 693 -44.00 9.64 -28.04
N VAL A 694 -42.94 10.11 -28.71
CA VAL A 694 -41.91 9.26 -29.33
C VAL A 694 -40.95 8.69 -28.28
N GLY A 695 -40.67 9.47 -27.24
CA GLY A 695 -39.74 9.14 -26.17
C GLY A 695 -40.35 8.36 -25.00
N PHE A 696 -41.65 8.05 -25.04
CA PHE A 696 -42.34 7.29 -23.99
C PHE A 696 -42.35 5.80 -24.28
N ASP A 697 -41.83 5.02 -23.32
CA ASP A 697 -41.99 3.58 -23.29
C ASP A 697 -42.30 3.13 -21.85
N ARG A 698 -43.38 2.36 -21.67
CA ARG A 698 -43.82 1.90 -20.35
C ARG A 698 -42.82 0.97 -19.66
N ARG A 699 -41.99 0.24 -20.41
CA ARG A 699 -40.95 -0.69 -19.90
C ARG A 699 -39.59 0.00 -19.72
N TYR A 700 -39.23 0.93 -20.61
CA TYR A 700 -37.91 1.59 -20.61
C TYR A 700 -37.91 3.02 -20.04
N GLY A 701 -39.05 3.51 -19.57
CA GLY A 701 -39.19 4.82 -18.95
C GLY A 701 -38.78 5.96 -19.90
N ALA A 702 -37.96 6.89 -19.42
CA ALA A 702 -37.47 8.02 -20.20
C ALA A 702 -36.20 7.72 -21.02
N ARG A 703 -35.70 6.49 -21.07
CA ARG A 703 -34.50 6.15 -21.89
C ARG A 703 -34.68 6.46 -23.38
N PRO A 704 -35.83 6.15 -24.03
CA PRO A 704 -36.05 6.51 -25.44
C PRO A 704 -36.09 8.01 -25.68
N LEU A 705 -36.49 8.81 -24.69
CA LEU A 705 -36.57 10.27 -24.80
C LEU A 705 -35.22 10.92 -25.10
N GLN A 706 -34.12 10.45 -24.50
CA GLN A 706 -32.78 10.99 -24.82
C GLN A 706 -32.41 10.72 -26.28
N ARG A 707 -32.74 9.54 -26.81
CA ARG A 707 -32.55 9.22 -28.24
C ARG A 707 -33.42 10.10 -29.13
N ALA A 708 -34.68 10.30 -28.77
CA ALA A 708 -35.59 11.18 -29.50
C ALA A 708 -35.09 12.64 -29.50
N LEU A 709 -34.62 13.15 -28.36
CA LEU A 709 -34.04 14.48 -28.27
C LEU A 709 -32.79 14.60 -29.18
N GLU A 710 -31.92 13.60 -29.16
CA GLU A 710 -30.70 13.59 -29.99
C GLU A 710 -31.02 13.56 -31.49
N GLU A 711 -31.95 12.69 -31.89
CA GLU A 711 -32.34 12.47 -33.29
C GLU A 711 -33.14 13.64 -33.87
N PHE A 712 -34.15 14.12 -33.14
CA PHE A 712 -35.09 15.11 -33.66
C PHE A 712 -34.70 16.56 -33.35
N VAL A 713 -33.89 16.81 -32.33
CA VAL A 713 -33.53 18.18 -31.91
C VAL A 713 -32.05 18.43 -32.02
N VAL A 714 -31.20 17.70 -31.29
CA VAL A 714 -29.77 18.04 -31.18
C VAL A 714 -29.06 17.89 -32.51
N THR A 715 -29.21 16.75 -33.18
CA THR A 715 -28.52 16.48 -34.45
C THR A 715 -28.95 17.46 -35.56
N PRO A 716 -30.25 17.70 -35.79
CA PRO A 716 -30.66 18.64 -36.84
C PRO A 716 -30.32 20.09 -36.48
N LEU A 717 -30.39 20.49 -35.20
CA LEU A 717 -29.98 21.81 -34.74
C LEU A 717 -28.47 22.03 -34.89
N ALA A 718 -27.64 21.03 -34.56
CA ALA A 718 -26.19 21.08 -34.77
C ALA A 718 -25.84 21.24 -36.25
N ARG A 719 -26.52 20.52 -37.15
CA ARG A 719 -26.37 20.69 -38.61
C ARG A 719 -26.78 22.09 -39.06
N TYR A 720 -27.90 22.61 -38.53
CA TYR A 720 -28.38 23.95 -38.83
C TYR A 720 -27.36 25.02 -38.40
N LEU A 721 -26.81 24.92 -37.19
CA LEU A 721 -25.79 25.85 -36.69
C LEU A 721 -24.48 25.74 -37.47
N ALA A 722 -24.04 24.52 -37.82
CA ALA A 722 -22.83 24.30 -38.61
C ALA A 722 -22.96 24.88 -40.03
N ALA A 723 -24.13 24.77 -40.65
CA ALA A 723 -24.42 25.37 -41.96
C ALA A 723 -24.54 26.90 -41.89
N ASN A 724 -24.91 27.44 -40.73
CA ASN A 724 -25.12 28.87 -40.49
C ASN A 724 -24.12 29.42 -39.45
N ALA A 725 -22.82 29.18 -39.68
CA ALA A 725 -21.73 29.49 -38.74
C ALA A 725 -21.60 30.97 -38.31
N GLY A 726 -22.36 31.89 -38.93
CA GLY A 726 -22.39 33.32 -38.60
C GLY A 726 -23.48 33.74 -37.60
N LEU A 727 -24.36 32.85 -37.17
CA LEU A 727 -25.46 33.18 -36.25
C LEU A 727 -24.93 33.58 -34.86
N LYS A 728 -25.24 34.81 -34.44
CA LYS A 728 -24.96 35.34 -33.10
C LYS A 728 -26.15 36.15 -32.60
N ASP A 729 -26.41 36.08 -31.30
CA ASP A 729 -27.46 36.87 -30.61
C ASP A 729 -28.88 36.68 -31.19
N VAL A 730 -29.17 35.50 -31.74
CA VAL A 730 -30.46 35.16 -32.35
C VAL A 730 -31.34 34.32 -31.42
N ASN A 731 -32.65 34.43 -31.57
CA ASN A 731 -33.59 33.47 -30.99
C ASN A 731 -33.98 32.45 -32.05
N ILE A 732 -33.67 31.17 -31.84
CA ILE A 732 -34.08 30.08 -32.71
C ILE A 732 -35.35 29.47 -32.10
N GLN A 733 -36.43 29.47 -32.89
CA GLN A 733 -37.69 28.87 -32.49
C GLN A 733 -37.81 27.45 -33.07
N LEU A 734 -38.02 26.46 -32.20
CA LEU A 734 -38.30 25.08 -32.56
C LEU A 734 -39.81 24.88 -32.70
N THR A 735 -40.24 24.41 -33.87
CA THR A 735 -41.65 24.06 -34.14
C THR A 735 -41.75 22.69 -34.81
N VAL A 736 -42.96 22.12 -34.83
CA VAL A 736 -43.23 20.83 -35.51
C VAL A 736 -43.92 21.13 -36.84
N SER A 737 -43.33 20.67 -37.94
CA SER A 737 -43.89 20.78 -39.28
C SER A 737 -45.05 19.81 -39.50
N THR A 738 -45.79 19.99 -40.60
CA THR A 738 -46.95 19.14 -40.95
C THR A 738 -46.59 17.68 -41.21
N ASP A 739 -45.34 17.39 -41.59
CA ASP A 739 -44.78 16.04 -41.75
C ASP A 739 -44.17 15.47 -40.44
N GLY A 740 -44.34 16.17 -39.31
CA GLY A 740 -43.94 15.69 -37.98
C GLY A 740 -42.46 15.87 -37.66
N ARG A 741 -41.71 16.67 -38.43
CA ARG A 741 -40.29 16.97 -38.19
C ARG A 741 -40.13 18.25 -37.38
N VAL A 742 -39.04 18.33 -36.60
CA VAL A 742 -38.68 19.58 -35.93
C VAL A 742 -38.03 20.50 -36.95
N VAL A 743 -38.54 21.73 -37.05
CA VAL A 743 -38.02 22.77 -37.93
C VAL A 743 -37.59 23.99 -37.10
N PHE A 744 -36.58 24.70 -37.63
CA PHE A 744 -35.93 25.83 -36.98
C PHE A 744 -36.24 27.11 -37.77
N SER A 745 -36.69 28.15 -37.08
CA SER A 745 -36.95 29.48 -37.65
C SER A 745 -36.31 30.59 -36.86
#